data_AF-A0A0G1SK20-F1
#
_entry.id   AF-A0A0G1SK20-F1
#
_cell.length_a   1.000
_cell.length_b   1.000
_cell.length_c   1.000
_cell.angle_alpha   90.00
_cell.angle_beta   90.00
_cell.angle_gamma   90.00
#
_symmetry.space_group_name_H-M   'P 1'
#
loop_
_entity.id
_entity.type
_entity.pdbx_description
1 polymer ?
#
loop_
_entity_poly.entity_id
_entity_poly.type
_entity_poly.pdbx_seq_one_letter_code
_entity_poly.pdbx_strand_id
1 'polypeptide(L)'
;MEQEGAFEPQEPLVLGEKEKKELLDFEEKLFEKLQRIKKIKINTHDVYPAALRSGVGKAMVELMYKQGTELHAWMNEIFESVGIPSEKKDDEEDEDSEDTDKGSEDDGEIKAKRKKLKREMREATFQDIFESGQLKSGAEINFNKLSKIVSEERGEEVEIKRTFEYDDGEIEEEEVREAFEKFDPKSIHLSWRLRIHWFTDEWAREKTSKDFRDNNGDLGRIENLNKLCKLTHPERNLERLDGLRLMKREIQNMTREYEQGSDDLELAKVFILDIYRKYINKQLADDMLLWIGSGKDGKEIFDINPARMERYDRFLHGVGEEFDKRGNRVALTERINEIVRDIDASSQTEPTLEVDMTSDDEIRIAQWILKEYGFIDCDVLKRKSAQSKMGMAYTKKRAILYIPKSSKKDLVAYLTGVAHEIEGHLLSHRNWDAVDLPLTIMKRYPAGGRDEVLEEAGAKYVEDVTMKRITGNDNYPENIYLQGIELRKKGGTFRDCLDLFFNIRAKRLGKSKQDVFRDGDIYGQVFEYAYDRAMRLLREHTSLDDKSGRVTTTDQLKYLEQKKVAESLVSQGMEEVLFVNGFDVYSVKQLLELGIIDKTKVRRPKMVVANKIWPILRDGLARGLTVKQILDEQGVE
;
A
#
# COMPACT_ATOMS: atom_id res chain seq x y z
N MET A 1 -20.29 -24.35 6.15
CA MET A 1 -19.97 -25.79 6.18
C MET A 1 -18.66 -25.99 5.43
N GLU A 2 -17.53 -25.92 6.14
CA GLU A 2 -16.26 -26.46 5.63
C GLU A 2 -16.15 -27.88 6.17
N GLN A 3 -16.11 -28.87 5.27
CA GLN A 3 -15.89 -30.26 5.65
C GLN A 3 -14.46 -30.43 6.16
N GLU A 4 -14.31 -31.09 7.31
CA GLU A 4 -13.05 -31.70 7.72
C GLU A 4 -12.50 -32.54 6.54
N GLY A 5 -11.34 -32.16 6.00
CA GLY A 5 -10.69 -32.79 4.84
C GLY A 5 -10.60 -31.94 3.55
N ALA A 6 -11.09 -30.70 3.51
CA ALA A 6 -11.17 -29.90 2.26
C ALA A 6 -9.82 -29.45 1.63
N PHE A 7 -8.72 -29.51 2.39
CA PHE A 7 -7.37 -29.11 1.95
C PHE A 7 -6.39 -30.30 1.93
N GLU A 8 -6.86 -31.50 1.59
CA GLU A 8 -5.95 -32.54 1.11
C GLU A 8 -5.71 -32.29 -0.39
N PRO A 9 -4.54 -31.78 -0.81
CA PRO A 9 -4.22 -31.72 -2.23
C PRO A 9 -4.28 -33.15 -2.80
N GLN A 10 -4.93 -33.31 -3.95
CA GLN A 10 -4.91 -34.58 -4.67
C GLN A 10 -3.46 -34.94 -5.05
N GLU A 11 -3.24 -36.20 -5.44
CA GLU A 11 -1.92 -36.61 -5.93
C GLU A 11 -1.47 -35.66 -7.04
N PRO A 12 -0.20 -35.19 -7.00
CA PRO A 12 0.29 -34.24 -7.99
C PRO A 12 0.15 -34.78 -9.41
N LEU A 13 -0.28 -33.92 -10.34
CA LEU A 13 -0.25 -34.22 -11.77
C LEU A 13 1.19 -34.53 -12.20
N VAL A 14 1.34 -35.58 -13.00
CA VAL A 14 2.67 -36.05 -13.41
C VAL A 14 2.95 -35.52 -14.82
N LEU A 15 3.38 -34.26 -14.89
CA LEU A 15 3.79 -33.64 -16.15
C LEU A 15 5.24 -33.97 -16.48
N GLY A 16 5.47 -34.54 -17.66
CA GLY A 16 6.80 -34.71 -18.23
C GLY A 16 7.44 -33.37 -18.63
N GLU A 17 8.76 -33.35 -18.80
CA GLU A 17 9.52 -32.13 -19.16
C GLU A 17 9.00 -31.41 -20.42
N LYS A 18 8.51 -32.18 -21.40
CA LYS A 18 7.91 -31.62 -22.63
C LYS A 18 6.59 -30.92 -22.35
N GLU A 19 5.76 -31.49 -21.48
CA GLU A 19 4.45 -30.94 -21.10
C GLU A 19 4.63 -29.70 -20.21
N LYS A 20 5.57 -29.73 -19.27
CA LYS A 20 5.98 -28.56 -18.48
C LYS A 20 6.41 -27.39 -19.37
N LYS A 21 7.23 -27.67 -20.40
CA LYS A 21 7.64 -26.65 -21.38
C LYS A 21 6.44 -26.09 -22.15
N GLU A 22 5.54 -26.96 -22.62
CA GLU A 22 4.33 -26.52 -23.34
C GLU A 22 3.42 -25.65 -22.45
N LEU A 23 3.30 -26.00 -21.17
CA LEU A 23 2.53 -25.25 -20.20
C LEU A 23 3.12 -23.84 -19.96
N LEU A 24 4.46 -23.72 -19.90
CA LEU A 24 5.15 -22.42 -19.81
C LEU A 24 4.94 -21.57 -21.07
N ASP A 25 5.11 -22.16 -22.26
CA ASP A 25 4.91 -21.46 -23.53
C ASP A 25 3.45 -20.98 -23.70
N PHE A 26 2.49 -21.71 -23.12
CA PHE A 26 1.09 -21.31 -23.03
C PHE A 26 0.89 -20.13 -22.07
N GLU A 27 1.46 -20.21 -20.87
CA GLU A 27 1.36 -19.16 -19.85
C GLU A 27 2.00 -17.84 -20.29
N GLU A 28 3.16 -17.90 -20.97
CA GLU A 28 3.88 -16.72 -21.45
C GLU A 28 3.03 -15.88 -22.42
N LYS A 29 2.25 -16.52 -23.29
CA LYS A 29 1.33 -15.82 -24.21
C LYS A 29 0.21 -15.09 -23.46
N LEU A 30 -0.30 -15.67 -22.37
CA LEU A 30 -1.27 -15.00 -21.50
C LEU A 30 -0.61 -13.80 -20.81
N PHE A 31 0.61 -13.99 -20.31
CA PHE A 31 1.37 -12.95 -19.64
C PHE A 31 1.62 -11.74 -20.55
N GLU A 32 2.06 -11.96 -21.78
CA GLU A 32 2.31 -10.88 -22.74
C GLU A 32 1.05 -10.04 -23.01
N LYS A 33 -0.12 -10.69 -23.16
CA LYS A 33 -1.40 -9.99 -23.33
C LYS A 33 -1.73 -9.15 -22.11
N LEU A 34 -1.63 -9.74 -20.91
CA LEU A 34 -1.87 -9.03 -19.66
C LEU A 34 -0.92 -7.84 -19.49
N GLN A 35 0.35 -8.02 -19.82
CA GLN A 35 1.38 -6.99 -19.71
C GLN A 35 1.05 -5.78 -20.60
N ARG A 36 0.53 -6.00 -21.82
CA ARG A 36 0.09 -4.90 -22.70
C ARG A 36 -1.03 -4.08 -22.07
N ILE A 37 -2.03 -4.75 -21.46
CA ILE A 37 -3.11 -4.07 -20.74
C ILE A 37 -2.56 -3.33 -19.50
N LYS A 38 -1.64 -3.97 -18.75
CA LYS A 38 -1.04 -3.41 -17.53
C LYS A 38 -0.19 -2.16 -17.78
N LYS A 39 0.37 -2.00 -18.98
CA LYS A 39 1.13 -0.80 -19.39
C LYS A 39 0.26 0.46 -19.47
N ILE A 40 -1.06 0.31 -19.59
CA ILE A 40 -1.97 1.46 -19.54
C ILE A 40 -2.03 1.95 -18.08
N LYS A 41 -1.34 3.05 -17.78
CA LYS A 41 -1.31 3.68 -16.47
C LYS A 41 -2.60 4.47 -16.19
N ILE A 42 -3.04 4.47 -14.95
CA ILE A 42 -4.17 5.27 -14.48
C ILE A 42 -3.65 6.24 -13.41
N ASN A 43 -3.87 7.54 -13.63
CA ASN A 43 -3.43 8.62 -12.74
C ASN A 43 -4.62 9.46 -12.30
N THR A 44 -4.56 10.01 -11.09
CA THR A 44 -5.57 10.94 -10.55
C THR A 44 -4.96 12.27 -10.12
N HIS A 45 -5.84 13.26 -9.96
CA HIS A 45 -5.55 14.53 -9.30
C HIS A 45 -6.55 14.73 -8.17
N ASP A 46 -6.04 14.82 -6.94
CA ASP A 46 -6.82 14.75 -5.70
C ASP A 46 -6.47 15.92 -4.78
N VAL A 47 -7.47 16.67 -4.31
CA VAL A 47 -7.24 17.83 -3.43
C VAL A 47 -8.30 18.05 -2.36
N TYR A 48 -7.92 18.73 -1.29
CA TYR A 48 -8.84 19.36 -0.34
C TYR A 48 -9.01 20.85 -0.69
N PRO A 49 -10.15 21.30 -1.26
CA PRO A 49 -10.32 22.67 -1.74
C PRO A 49 -10.10 23.75 -0.67
N ALA A 50 -10.46 23.47 0.58
CA ALA A 50 -10.27 24.41 1.69
C ALA A 50 -8.80 24.78 1.93
N ALA A 51 -7.86 23.87 1.64
CA ALA A 51 -6.42 24.13 1.70
C ALA A 51 -5.95 25.18 0.69
N LEU A 52 -6.74 25.39 -0.36
CA LEU A 52 -6.39 26.23 -1.50
C LEU A 52 -7.02 27.63 -1.45
N ARG A 53 -7.66 27.99 -0.32
CA ARG A 53 -8.40 29.25 -0.17
C ARG A 53 -7.55 30.47 0.17
N SER A 54 -6.34 30.28 0.68
CA SER A 54 -5.51 31.37 1.17
C SER A 54 -4.02 31.11 0.99
N GLY A 55 -3.23 32.20 1.06
CA GLY A 55 -1.78 32.16 0.99
C GLY A 55 -1.25 31.40 -0.23
N VAL A 56 -0.34 30.46 0.01
CA VAL A 56 0.27 29.60 -1.01
C VAL A 56 -0.77 28.80 -1.79
N GLY A 57 -1.83 28.33 -1.11
CA GLY A 57 -2.89 27.53 -1.74
C GLY A 57 -3.68 28.30 -2.80
N LYS A 58 -3.98 29.58 -2.55
CA LYS A 58 -4.63 30.45 -3.56
C LYS A 58 -3.74 30.63 -4.77
N ALA A 59 -2.47 30.94 -4.54
CA ALA A 59 -1.50 31.08 -5.63
C ALA A 59 -1.40 29.78 -6.46
N MET A 60 -1.56 28.59 -5.86
CA MET A 60 -1.66 27.35 -6.62
C MET A 60 -2.89 27.33 -7.53
N VAL A 61 -4.06 27.78 -7.06
CA VAL A 61 -5.26 27.85 -7.92
C VAL A 61 -5.05 28.80 -9.10
N GLU A 62 -4.51 29.99 -8.83
CA GLU A 62 -4.25 31.00 -9.86
C GLU A 62 -3.21 30.51 -10.87
N LEU A 63 -2.06 30.03 -10.40
CA LEU A 63 -0.93 29.68 -11.26
C LEU A 63 -1.10 28.31 -11.92
N MET A 64 -1.70 27.34 -11.23
CA MET A 64 -1.80 25.96 -11.72
C MET A 64 -3.16 25.66 -12.35
N TYR A 65 -4.28 26.06 -11.74
CA TYR A 65 -5.61 25.74 -12.31
C TYR A 65 -6.08 26.75 -13.35
N LYS A 66 -5.78 28.04 -13.16
CA LYS A 66 -6.17 29.09 -14.10
C LYS A 66 -5.09 29.33 -15.18
N GLN A 67 -3.81 29.32 -14.81
CA GLN A 67 -2.69 29.60 -15.73
C GLN A 67 -1.80 28.38 -16.07
N GLY A 68 -2.18 27.16 -15.65
CA GLY A 68 -1.31 25.97 -15.77
C GLY A 68 -0.81 25.69 -17.18
N THR A 69 -1.63 25.90 -18.20
CA THR A 69 -1.23 25.75 -19.62
C THR A 69 -0.10 26.69 -20.01
N GLU A 70 -0.15 27.98 -19.62
CA GLU A 70 0.91 28.96 -19.89
C GLU A 70 2.17 28.65 -19.09
N LEU A 71 2.01 28.20 -17.85
CA LEU A 71 3.14 27.81 -17.01
C LEU A 71 3.87 26.59 -17.58
N HIS A 72 3.12 25.60 -18.07
CA HIS A 72 3.69 24.41 -18.69
C HIS A 72 4.39 24.75 -20.02
N ALA A 73 3.79 25.61 -20.85
CA ALA A 73 4.41 26.07 -22.10
C ALA A 73 5.75 26.77 -21.87
N TRP A 74 5.81 27.71 -20.93
CA TRP A 74 7.04 28.40 -20.57
C TRP A 74 8.12 27.47 -20.02
N MET A 75 7.74 26.49 -19.20
CA MET A 75 8.70 25.48 -18.73
C MET A 75 9.29 24.66 -19.89
N ASN A 76 8.50 24.35 -20.90
CA ASN A 76 8.99 23.68 -22.10
C ASN A 76 9.99 24.53 -22.90
N GLU A 77 9.81 25.85 -22.97
CA GLU A 77 10.79 26.76 -23.58
C GLU A 77 12.13 26.71 -22.84
N ILE A 78 12.10 26.65 -21.50
CA ILE A 78 13.31 26.51 -20.69
C ILE A 78 13.99 25.15 -20.93
N PHE A 79 13.22 24.06 -21.02
CA PHE A 79 13.76 22.74 -21.38
C PHE A 79 14.45 22.77 -22.74
N GLU A 80 13.82 23.36 -23.76
CA GLU A 80 14.42 23.47 -25.09
C GLU A 80 15.74 24.24 -25.07
N SER A 81 15.85 25.28 -24.23
CA SER A 81 17.06 26.08 -24.06
C SER A 81 18.27 25.29 -23.54
N VAL A 82 18.04 24.19 -22.81
CA VAL A 82 19.08 23.29 -22.28
C VAL A 82 19.20 21.99 -23.10
N GLY A 83 18.62 21.97 -24.31
CA GLY A 83 18.73 20.82 -25.22
C GLY A 83 17.83 19.65 -24.83
N ILE A 84 16.79 19.89 -24.05
CA ILE A 84 15.76 18.91 -23.70
C ILE A 84 14.52 19.16 -24.58
N PRO A 85 14.06 18.17 -25.36
CA PRO A 85 12.89 18.35 -26.21
C PRO A 85 11.61 18.59 -25.40
N SER A 86 10.77 19.50 -25.89
CA SER A 86 9.41 19.73 -25.40
C SER A 86 8.58 18.45 -25.47
N GLU A 87 7.68 18.30 -24.49
CA GLU A 87 6.83 17.11 -24.41
C GLU A 87 5.74 17.12 -25.47
N LYS A 88 5.58 15.98 -26.13
CA LYS A 88 4.32 15.65 -26.78
C LYS A 88 3.32 15.23 -25.71
N LYS A 89 2.03 15.37 -25.98
CA LYS A 89 0.93 15.00 -25.06
C LYS A 89 1.01 13.57 -24.50
N ASP A 90 1.77 12.68 -25.13
CA ASP A 90 1.92 11.28 -24.75
C ASP A 90 3.20 10.99 -23.91
N ASP A 91 4.09 11.98 -23.71
CA ASP A 91 5.40 11.78 -23.06
C ASP A 91 5.36 11.84 -21.51
N GLU A 92 4.31 12.38 -20.88
CA GLU A 92 4.14 12.43 -19.40
C GLU A 92 4.07 11.03 -18.75
N GLU A 93 3.92 10.00 -19.56
CA GLU A 93 3.45 8.67 -19.16
C GLU A 93 4.59 7.68 -18.96
N ASP A 94 5.74 7.96 -19.58
CA ASP A 94 6.96 7.15 -19.50
C ASP A 94 7.76 7.45 -18.22
N GLU A 95 7.33 8.39 -17.36
CA GLU A 95 8.16 8.81 -16.23
C GLU A 95 8.33 7.76 -15.11
N ASP A 96 7.37 6.83 -14.93
CA ASP A 96 7.50 5.73 -13.93
C ASP A 96 7.85 4.35 -14.52
N SER A 97 8.20 4.22 -15.80
CA SER A 97 8.70 2.93 -16.30
C SER A 97 10.15 2.72 -15.82
N GLU A 98 10.34 1.80 -14.88
CA GLU A 98 11.66 1.22 -14.55
C GLU A 98 12.16 0.23 -15.63
N ASP A 99 11.44 0.09 -16.75
CA ASP A 99 11.83 -0.83 -17.81
C ASP A 99 12.78 -0.15 -18.80
N THR A 100 14.02 -0.60 -18.71
CA THR A 100 15.13 -0.44 -19.65
C THR A 100 14.66 -0.67 -21.09
N ASP A 101 14.46 0.43 -21.80
CA ASP A 101 14.31 0.44 -23.25
C ASP A 101 15.62 -0.08 -23.86
N LYS A 102 15.55 -1.12 -24.70
CA LYS A 102 16.70 -1.77 -25.35
C LYS A 102 17.22 -0.93 -26.53
N GLY A 103 17.56 0.33 -26.26
CA GLY A 103 18.42 1.13 -27.13
C GLY A 103 19.89 0.76 -26.93
N SER A 104 20.78 1.32 -27.75
CA SER A 104 22.22 1.25 -27.47
C SER A 104 22.52 1.78 -26.05
N GLU A 105 23.55 1.26 -25.37
CA GLU A 105 23.89 1.66 -23.99
C GLU A 105 24.06 3.19 -23.86
N ASP A 106 24.59 3.84 -24.90
CA ASP A 106 24.77 5.30 -24.97
C ASP A 106 23.45 6.09 -25.08
N ASP A 107 22.46 5.59 -25.84
CA ASP A 107 21.16 6.26 -26.00
C ASP A 107 20.30 6.17 -24.72
N GLY A 108 20.43 5.05 -24.00
CA GLY A 108 19.71 4.81 -22.75
C GLY A 108 20.16 5.73 -21.62
N GLU A 109 21.49 5.93 -21.49
CA GLU A 109 22.06 6.80 -20.46
C GLU A 109 21.71 8.28 -20.71
N ILE A 110 21.77 8.74 -21.97
CA ILE A 110 21.37 10.10 -22.35
C ILE A 110 19.88 10.34 -22.08
N LYS A 111 19.00 9.38 -22.43
CA LYS A 111 17.56 9.46 -22.17
C LYS A 111 17.26 9.51 -20.66
N ALA A 112 17.94 8.68 -19.88
CA ALA A 112 17.80 8.67 -18.42
C ALA A 112 18.29 9.98 -17.77
N LYS A 113 19.42 10.51 -18.23
CA LYS A 113 19.93 11.81 -17.75
C LYS A 113 18.96 12.95 -18.06
N ARG A 114 18.44 13.03 -19.28
CA ARG A 114 17.44 14.03 -19.68
C ARG A 114 16.16 13.94 -18.86
N LYS A 115 15.65 12.73 -18.63
CA LYS A 115 14.46 12.48 -17.80
C LYS A 115 14.67 12.93 -16.35
N LYS A 116 15.83 12.59 -15.77
CA LYS A 116 16.20 13.03 -14.43
C LYS A 116 16.27 14.56 -14.34
N LEU A 117 16.91 15.20 -15.32
CA LEU A 117 17.06 16.64 -15.38
C LEU A 117 15.72 17.36 -15.53
N LYS A 118 14.82 16.89 -16.42
CA LYS A 118 13.43 17.36 -16.52
C LYS A 118 12.75 17.37 -15.15
N ARG A 119 12.78 16.24 -14.45
CA ARG A 119 12.17 16.10 -13.12
C ARG A 119 12.76 17.08 -12.11
N GLU A 120 14.09 17.22 -12.08
CA GLU A 120 14.78 18.16 -11.18
C GLU A 120 14.42 19.61 -11.48
N MET A 121 14.34 19.99 -12.75
CA MET A 121 13.92 21.33 -13.15
C MET A 121 12.46 21.60 -12.76
N ARG A 122 11.53 20.66 -12.99
CA ARG A 122 10.12 20.83 -12.58
C ARG A 122 9.97 20.97 -11.08
N GLU A 123 10.72 20.16 -10.33
CA GLU A 123 10.76 20.24 -8.88
C GLU A 123 11.30 21.60 -8.45
N ALA A 124 12.43 22.04 -9.01
CA ALA A 124 13.00 23.36 -8.72
C ALA A 124 12.01 24.50 -9.03
N THR A 125 11.31 24.45 -10.16
CA THR A 125 10.26 25.43 -10.51
C THR A 125 9.16 25.46 -9.46
N PHE A 126 8.63 24.30 -9.08
CA PHE A 126 7.59 24.24 -8.06
C PHE A 126 8.06 24.84 -6.73
N GLN A 127 9.28 24.48 -6.33
CA GLN A 127 9.89 24.96 -5.10
C GLN A 127 10.14 26.47 -5.13
N ASP A 128 10.67 27.01 -6.22
CA ASP A 128 10.92 28.44 -6.37
C ASP A 128 9.62 29.26 -6.29
N ILE A 129 8.52 28.73 -6.86
CA ILE A 129 7.21 29.37 -6.79
C ILE A 129 6.65 29.28 -5.36
N PHE A 130 6.57 28.09 -4.75
CA PHE A 130 5.73 27.88 -3.57
C PHE A 130 6.47 27.75 -2.23
N GLU A 131 7.76 27.42 -2.21
CA GLU A 131 8.53 27.27 -0.95
C GLU A 131 9.24 28.56 -0.51
N SER A 132 9.34 29.57 -1.39
CA SER A 132 10.00 30.86 -1.09
C SER A 132 9.16 31.81 -0.22
N GLY A 133 7.86 31.51 -0.03
CA GLY A 133 6.99 32.16 0.96
C GLY A 133 6.52 33.58 0.62
N GLN A 134 6.82 34.11 -0.59
CA GLN A 134 6.34 35.43 -1.03
C GLN A 134 5.65 35.35 -2.39
N LEU A 135 4.35 35.06 -2.36
CA LEU A 135 3.48 35.03 -3.53
C LEU A 135 2.52 36.22 -3.47
N LYS A 136 2.99 37.36 -3.98
CA LYS A 136 2.12 38.52 -4.25
C LYS A 136 1.96 38.67 -5.75
N SER A 137 0.76 39.07 -6.16
CA SER A 137 0.50 39.42 -7.56
C SER A 137 1.43 40.53 -8.03
N GLY A 138 1.92 40.42 -9.26
CA GLY A 138 2.83 41.39 -9.86
C GLY A 138 4.24 41.38 -9.26
N ALA A 139 4.52 40.50 -8.28
CA ALA A 139 5.87 40.28 -7.81
C ALA A 139 6.67 39.48 -8.84
N GLU A 140 7.89 39.94 -9.11
CA GLU A 140 8.85 39.20 -9.92
C GLU A 140 9.38 38.02 -9.09
N ILE A 141 9.10 36.80 -9.54
CA ILE A 141 9.60 35.58 -8.91
C ILE A 141 10.98 35.28 -9.50
N ASN A 142 11.98 35.21 -8.63
CA ASN A 142 13.34 34.78 -8.96
C ASN A 142 13.45 33.26 -8.82
N PHE A 143 13.62 32.56 -9.94
CA PHE A 143 13.71 31.11 -9.98
C PHE A 143 15.12 30.64 -9.70
N ASN A 144 15.60 30.83 -8.46
CA ASN A 144 16.99 30.60 -8.10
C ASN A 144 17.40 29.12 -8.24
N LYS A 145 16.54 28.18 -7.81
CA LYS A 145 16.83 26.75 -7.91
C LYS A 145 16.86 26.30 -9.37
N LEU A 146 15.90 26.76 -10.18
CA LEU A 146 15.88 26.45 -11.61
C LEU A 146 17.06 27.09 -12.34
N SER A 147 17.36 28.36 -12.05
CA SER A 147 18.48 29.12 -12.62
C SER A 147 19.80 28.39 -12.39
N LYS A 148 20.00 27.85 -11.17
CA LYS A 148 21.19 27.06 -10.84
C LYS A 148 21.30 25.81 -11.73
N ILE A 149 20.22 25.04 -11.86
CA ILE A 149 20.21 23.83 -12.70
C ILE A 149 20.50 24.17 -14.16
N VAL A 150 19.84 25.21 -14.69
CA VAL A 150 20.04 25.65 -16.08
C VAL A 150 21.46 26.16 -16.30
N SER A 151 22.04 26.88 -15.34
CA SER A 151 23.41 27.40 -15.44
C SER A 151 24.44 26.26 -15.45
N GLU A 152 24.24 25.25 -14.59
CA GLU A 152 25.10 24.06 -14.54
C GLU A 152 25.09 23.29 -15.87
N GLU A 153 23.92 23.16 -16.51
CA GLU A 153 23.79 22.42 -17.78
C GLU A 153 24.25 23.22 -19.00
N ARG A 154 24.14 24.56 -18.98
CA ARG A 154 24.63 25.42 -20.09
C ARG A 154 26.10 25.80 -19.95
N GLY A 155 26.68 25.69 -18.76
CA GLY A 155 28.05 26.14 -18.48
C GLY A 155 28.22 27.65 -18.47
N GLU A 156 27.11 28.40 -18.34
CA GLU A 156 27.08 29.86 -18.24
C GLU A 156 26.07 30.29 -17.17
N GLU A 157 26.28 31.46 -16.56
CA GLU A 157 25.37 31.99 -15.54
C GLU A 157 24.09 32.50 -16.20
N VAL A 158 22.95 31.88 -15.84
CA VAL A 158 21.62 32.22 -16.37
C VAL A 158 20.73 32.66 -15.23
N GLU A 159 20.11 33.82 -15.38
CA GLU A 159 19.12 34.34 -14.44
C GLU A 159 17.71 34.15 -15.01
N ILE A 160 16.85 33.42 -14.30
CA ILE A 160 15.46 33.15 -14.70
C ILE A 160 14.51 33.89 -13.76
N LYS A 161 13.73 34.81 -14.33
CA LYS A 161 12.75 35.61 -13.62
C LYS A 161 11.43 35.62 -14.37
N ARG A 162 10.33 35.61 -13.63
CA ARG A 162 9.00 35.77 -14.23
C ARG A 162 8.04 36.45 -13.26
N THR A 163 7.26 37.37 -13.79
CA THR A 163 6.15 38.01 -13.07
C THR A 163 4.86 37.29 -13.40
N PHE A 164 4.04 37.06 -12.38
CA PHE A 164 2.70 36.51 -12.55
C PHE A 164 1.68 37.50 -12.00
N GLU A 165 0.67 37.81 -12.80
CA GLU A 165 -0.47 38.63 -12.39
C GLU A 165 -1.64 37.71 -12.02
N TYR A 166 -2.16 37.90 -10.82
CA TYR A 166 -3.33 37.18 -10.30
C TYR A 166 -4.01 37.99 -9.18
N ASP A 167 -5.16 37.54 -8.69
CA ASP A 167 -5.82 38.19 -7.55
C ASP A 167 -5.11 37.79 -6.24
N ASP A 168 -4.73 38.73 -5.37
CA ASP A 168 -4.06 38.48 -4.08
C ASP A 168 -4.99 38.52 -2.84
N GLY A 169 -6.30 38.74 -3.02
CA GLY A 169 -7.32 38.65 -1.97
C GLY A 169 -7.61 37.23 -1.45
N GLU A 170 -8.68 37.02 -0.69
CA GLU A 170 -9.15 35.66 -0.36
C GLU A 170 -9.95 35.07 -1.54
N ILE A 171 -9.84 33.75 -1.76
CA ILE A 171 -10.67 33.04 -2.74
C ILE A 171 -11.71 32.20 -2.01
N GLU A 172 -12.96 32.29 -2.47
CA GLU A 172 -14.05 31.50 -1.89
C GLU A 172 -13.90 30.01 -2.25
N GLU A 173 -14.36 29.12 -1.36
CA GLU A 173 -14.25 27.68 -1.61
C GLU A 173 -14.94 27.26 -2.92
N GLU A 174 -16.08 27.88 -3.24
CA GLU A 174 -16.82 27.61 -4.47
C GLU A 174 -16.00 27.98 -5.71
N GLU A 175 -15.24 29.07 -5.65
CA GLU A 175 -14.37 29.46 -6.77
C GLU A 175 -13.22 28.46 -6.97
N VAL A 176 -12.66 27.91 -5.87
CA VAL A 176 -11.69 26.82 -5.95
C VAL A 176 -12.30 25.58 -6.62
N ARG A 177 -13.53 25.23 -6.23
CA ARG A 177 -14.26 24.08 -6.81
C ARG A 177 -14.51 24.28 -8.29
N GLU A 178 -15.02 25.45 -8.67
CA GLU A 178 -15.24 25.79 -10.08
C GLU A 178 -13.95 25.72 -10.90
N ALA A 179 -12.84 26.26 -10.37
CA ALA A 179 -11.54 26.18 -11.03
C ALA A 179 -11.11 24.72 -11.23
N PHE A 180 -11.24 23.88 -10.20
CA PHE A 180 -10.90 22.46 -10.26
C PHE A 180 -11.79 21.67 -11.23
N GLU A 181 -13.08 21.98 -11.30
CA GLU A 181 -14.04 21.34 -12.21
C GLU A 181 -13.76 21.69 -13.68
N LYS A 182 -13.48 22.96 -13.98
CA LYS A 182 -13.23 23.46 -15.35
C LYS A 182 -11.83 23.08 -15.86
N PHE A 183 -10.87 22.89 -14.96
CA PHE A 183 -9.49 22.53 -15.27
C PHE A 183 -9.36 21.13 -15.92
N ASP A 184 -8.49 21.02 -16.93
CA ASP A 184 -8.04 19.73 -17.47
C ASP A 184 -6.81 19.24 -16.70
N PRO A 185 -6.89 18.12 -15.94
CA PRO A 185 -5.76 17.49 -15.25
C PRO A 185 -4.46 17.41 -16.06
N LYS A 186 -4.54 17.24 -17.39
CA LYS A 186 -3.39 17.12 -18.29
C LYS A 186 -2.61 18.43 -18.49
N SER A 187 -3.18 19.56 -18.07
CA SER A 187 -2.51 20.87 -18.20
C SER A 187 -1.52 21.14 -17.06
N ILE A 188 -1.53 20.33 -16.00
CA ILE A 188 -0.50 20.34 -14.94
C ILE A 188 0.27 19.03 -14.99
N HIS A 189 1.60 19.14 -14.98
CA HIS A 189 2.46 17.97 -14.93
C HIS A 189 2.28 17.13 -13.66
N LEU A 190 2.48 15.81 -13.78
CA LEU A 190 2.34 14.85 -12.68
C LEU A 190 3.09 15.25 -11.40
N SER A 191 4.34 15.69 -11.50
CA SER A 191 5.14 16.10 -10.33
C SER A 191 4.48 17.23 -9.53
N TRP A 192 3.89 18.21 -10.22
CA TRP A 192 3.19 19.32 -9.58
C TRP A 192 1.84 18.85 -9.01
N ARG A 193 1.11 17.98 -9.72
CA ARG A 193 -0.12 17.36 -9.19
C ARG A 193 0.13 16.64 -7.87
N LEU A 194 1.18 15.82 -7.80
CA LEU A 194 1.58 15.10 -6.59
C LEU A 194 1.95 16.06 -5.45
N ARG A 195 2.65 17.15 -5.75
CA ARG A 195 3.02 18.17 -4.77
C ARG A 195 1.80 18.91 -4.22
N ILE A 196 0.85 19.28 -5.08
CA ILE A 196 -0.42 19.89 -4.67
C ILE A 196 -1.20 18.89 -3.79
N HIS A 197 -1.30 17.63 -4.22
CA HIS A 197 -1.95 16.58 -3.45
C HIS A 197 -1.34 16.47 -2.03
N TRP A 198 -0.02 16.31 -1.93
CA TRP A 198 0.67 16.22 -0.63
C TRP A 198 0.48 17.47 0.23
N PHE A 199 0.58 18.66 -0.35
CA PHE A 199 0.32 19.92 0.36
C PHE A 199 -1.10 19.94 0.96
N THR A 200 -2.12 19.59 0.18
CA THR A 200 -3.50 19.61 0.68
C THR A 200 -3.80 18.48 1.68
N ASP A 201 -3.19 17.30 1.54
CA ASP A 201 -3.31 16.18 2.49
C ASP A 201 -2.64 16.52 3.84
N GLU A 202 -1.46 17.16 3.81
CA GLU A 202 -0.76 17.63 5.02
C GLU A 202 -1.56 18.71 5.73
N TRP A 203 -2.03 19.73 4.99
CA TRP A 203 -2.91 20.77 5.54
C TRP A 203 -4.15 20.16 6.20
N ALA A 204 -4.82 19.20 5.54
CA ALA A 204 -6.03 18.59 6.07
C ALA A 204 -5.78 17.85 7.39
N ARG A 205 -4.62 17.18 7.49
CA ARG A 205 -4.21 16.52 8.73
C ARG A 205 -3.92 17.50 9.85
N GLU A 206 -3.13 18.54 9.59
CA GLU A 206 -2.77 19.56 10.58
C GLU A 206 -4.00 20.32 11.08
N LYS A 207 -4.88 20.71 10.16
CA LYS A 207 -6.14 21.39 10.46
C LYS A 207 -7.04 20.50 11.33
N THR A 208 -7.20 19.23 10.96
CA THR A 208 -7.99 18.26 11.75
C THR A 208 -7.37 18.06 13.14
N SER A 209 -6.05 17.93 13.23
CA SER A 209 -5.31 17.76 14.49
C SER A 209 -5.55 18.94 15.42
N LYS A 210 -5.32 20.15 14.91
CA LYS A 210 -5.55 21.39 15.66
C LYS A 210 -6.99 21.49 16.15
N ASP A 211 -7.97 21.34 15.27
CA ASP A 211 -9.39 21.43 15.63
C ASP A 211 -9.78 20.35 16.65
N PHE A 212 -9.30 19.11 16.47
CA PHE A 212 -9.57 18.01 17.40
C PHE A 212 -8.95 18.28 18.78
N ARG A 213 -7.75 18.86 18.85
CA ARG A 213 -7.08 19.21 20.10
C ARG A 213 -7.72 20.41 20.80
N ASP A 214 -7.89 21.52 20.09
CA ASP A 214 -8.42 22.79 20.64
C ASP A 214 -9.84 22.63 21.18
N ASN A 215 -10.60 21.69 20.61
CA ASN A 215 -11.95 21.35 21.05
C ASN A 215 -12.02 20.13 21.98
N ASN A 216 -10.89 19.63 22.51
CA ASN A 216 -10.83 18.44 23.39
C ASN A 216 -11.60 17.22 22.82
N GLY A 217 -11.56 17.04 21.51
CA GLY A 217 -12.25 15.97 20.78
C GLY A 217 -13.77 16.10 20.72
N ASP A 218 -14.32 17.30 20.87
CA ASP A 218 -15.73 17.58 20.56
C ASP A 218 -15.94 17.60 19.03
N LEU A 219 -16.48 16.50 18.52
CA LEU A 219 -16.66 16.27 17.08
C LEU A 219 -17.56 17.30 16.40
N GLY A 220 -18.49 17.91 17.14
CA GLY A 220 -19.39 18.94 16.60
C GLY A 220 -18.67 20.25 16.25
N ARG A 221 -17.46 20.45 16.77
CA ARG A 221 -16.65 21.66 16.57
C ARG A 221 -15.45 21.46 15.65
N ILE A 222 -15.26 20.25 15.14
CA ILE A 222 -14.19 19.94 14.19
C ILE A 222 -14.71 20.25 12.79
N GLU A 223 -13.93 20.96 11.97
CA GLU A 223 -14.35 21.26 10.61
C GLU A 223 -14.45 19.99 9.74
N ASN A 224 -15.44 19.93 8.85
CA ASN A 224 -15.57 18.84 7.88
C ASN A 224 -14.81 19.20 6.61
N LEU A 225 -13.77 18.44 6.30
CA LEU A 225 -12.93 18.68 5.14
C LEU A 225 -13.43 17.88 3.94
N ASN A 226 -13.76 18.56 2.85
CA ASN A 226 -14.21 17.93 1.61
C ASN A 226 -13.03 17.61 0.71
N LYS A 227 -13.02 16.41 0.10
CA LYS A 227 -12.00 15.98 -0.87
C LYS A 227 -12.61 15.88 -2.27
N LEU A 228 -11.88 16.36 -3.28
CA LEU A 228 -12.22 16.21 -4.70
C LEU A 228 -11.18 15.34 -5.42
N CYS A 229 -11.61 14.60 -6.44
CA CYS A 229 -10.78 13.71 -7.25
C CYS A 229 -11.19 13.76 -8.73
N LYS A 230 -10.20 13.80 -9.64
CA LYS A 230 -10.41 13.62 -11.10
C LYS A 230 -9.41 12.63 -11.68
N LEU A 231 -9.87 11.82 -12.64
CA LEU A 231 -8.99 11.00 -13.49
C LEU A 231 -8.24 11.91 -14.48
N THR A 232 -6.94 11.67 -14.63
CA THR A 232 -6.11 12.43 -15.58
C THR A 232 -6.42 12.05 -17.02
N HIS A 233 -6.52 10.74 -17.29
CA HIS A 233 -6.85 10.17 -18.59
C HIS A 233 -8.03 9.21 -18.44
N PRO A 234 -9.28 9.71 -18.35
CA PRO A 234 -10.46 8.84 -18.26
C PRO A 234 -10.51 7.83 -19.42
N GLU A 235 -10.15 8.25 -20.63
CA GLU A 235 -10.11 7.37 -21.82
C GLU A 235 -9.20 6.15 -21.65
N ARG A 236 -8.09 6.29 -20.92
CA ARG A 236 -7.14 5.19 -20.68
C ARG A 236 -7.64 4.21 -19.65
N ASN A 237 -8.28 4.70 -18.60
CA ASN A 237 -8.93 3.81 -17.65
C ASN A 237 -10.01 2.98 -18.36
N LEU A 238 -10.76 3.58 -19.29
CA LEU A 238 -11.74 2.87 -20.10
C LEU A 238 -11.08 1.82 -21.02
N GLU A 239 -10.02 2.19 -21.75
CA GLU A 239 -9.27 1.27 -22.61
C GLU A 239 -8.75 0.06 -21.82
N ARG A 240 -8.18 0.31 -20.64
CA ARG A 240 -7.68 -0.75 -19.76
C ARG A 240 -8.80 -1.66 -19.25
N LEU A 241 -9.91 -1.08 -18.79
CA LEU A 241 -11.09 -1.83 -18.35
C LEU A 241 -11.62 -2.75 -19.45
N ASP A 242 -11.70 -2.25 -20.69
CA ASP A 242 -12.17 -3.03 -21.84
C ASP A 242 -11.17 -4.12 -22.24
N GLY A 243 -9.87 -3.83 -22.20
CA GLY A 243 -8.80 -4.82 -22.39
C GLY A 243 -8.90 -5.97 -21.37
N LEU A 244 -9.06 -5.65 -20.08
CA LEU A 244 -9.24 -6.64 -19.02
C LEU A 244 -10.52 -7.48 -19.22
N ARG A 245 -11.63 -6.86 -19.66
CA ARG A 245 -12.89 -7.58 -19.94
C ARG A 245 -12.76 -8.53 -21.12
N LEU A 246 -12.09 -8.09 -22.19
CA LEU A 246 -11.84 -8.93 -23.35
C LEU A 246 -11.01 -10.15 -22.95
N MET A 247 -9.89 -9.92 -22.26
CA MET A 247 -9.02 -11.00 -21.76
C MET A 247 -9.78 -11.97 -20.84
N LYS A 248 -10.64 -11.45 -19.94
CA LYS A 248 -11.50 -12.30 -19.11
C LYS A 248 -12.41 -13.22 -19.94
N ARG A 249 -13.04 -12.70 -21.00
CA ARG A 249 -13.90 -13.52 -21.89
C ARG A 249 -13.07 -14.56 -22.64
N GLU A 250 -11.89 -14.21 -23.13
CA GLU A 250 -10.97 -15.16 -23.78
C GLU A 250 -10.61 -16.30 -22.83
N ILE A 251 -10.21 -15.98 -21.59
CA ILE A 251 -9.90 -16.97 -20.55
C ILE A 251 -11.08 -17.88 -20.28
N GLN A 252 -12.30 -17.34 -20.16
CA GLN A 252 -13.50 -18.14 -19.94
C GLN A 252 -13.78 -19.12 -21.10
N ASN A 253 -13.52 -18.70 -22.34
CA ASN A 253 -13.68 -19.57 -23.51
C ASN A 253 -12.62 -20.67 -23.54
N MET A 254 -11.34 -20.31 -23.33
CA MET A 254 -10.23 -21.29 -23.25
C MET A 254 -10.45 -22.29 -22.11
N THR A 255 -10.96 -21.84 -20.96
CA THR A 255 -11.26 -22.72 -19.82
C THR A 255 -12.28 -23.79 -20.23
N ARG A 256 -13.37 -23.41 -20.90
CA ARG A 256 -14.40 -24.36 -21.37
C ARG A 256 -13.89 -25.32 -22.44
N GLU A 257 -12.89 -24.92 -23.23
CA GLU A 257 -12.27 -25.76 -24.24
C GLU A 257 -11.44 -26.86 -23.57
N TYR A 258 -10.55 -26.49 -22.64
CA TYR A 258 -9.68 -27.44 -21.94
C TYR A 258 -10.37 -28.27 -20.85
N GLU A 259 -11.46 -27.78 -20.25
CA GLU A 259 -12.30 -28.57 -19.33
C GLU A 259 -12.95 -29.80 -20.00
N GLN A 260 -13.00 -29.84 -21.34
CA GLN A 260 -13.54 -30.99 -22.09
C GLN A 260 -12.50 -32.09 -22.33
N GLY A 261 -11.21 -31.79 -22.16
CA GLY A 261 -10.16 -32.78 -22.23
C GLY A 261 -10.05 -33.62 -20.98
N SER A 262 -9.20 -34.64 -21.08
CA SER A 262 -8.99 -35.62 -20.01
C SER A 262 -7.52 -35.89 -19.72
N ASP A 263 -6.60 -35.17 -20.36
CA ASP A 263 -5.16 -35.29 -20.07
C ASP A 263 -4.70 -34.27 -19.02
N ASP A 264 -3.62 -34.61 -18.33
CA ASP A 264 -3.06 -33.83 -17.22
C ASP A 264 -2.61 -32.43 -17.66
N LEU A 265 -2.20 -32.27 -18.93
CA LEU A 265 -1.73 -31.00 -19.47
C LEU A 265 -2.88 -30.02 -19.68
N GLU A 266 -4.03 -30.48 -20.19
CA GLU A 266 -5.23 -29.66 -20.32
C GLU A 266 -5.79 -29.25 -18.96
N LEU A 267 -5.78 -30.17 -17.98
CA LEU A 267 -6.14 -29.84 -16.60
C LEU A 267 -5.18 -28.79 -16.00
N ALA A 268 -3.88 -28.90 -16.27
CA ALA A 268 -2.90 -27.91 -15.86
C ALA A 268 -3.13 -26.53 -16.49
N LYS A 269 -3.50 -26.48 -17.78
CA LYS A 269 -3.88 -25.23 -18.46
C LYS A 269 -5.11 -24.58 -17.81
N VAL A 270 -6.11 -25.37 -17.39
CA VAL A 270 -7.30 -24.88 -16.66
C VAL A 270 -6.91 -24.20 -15.34
N PHE A 271 -6.00 -24.79 -14.58
CA PHE A 271 -5.53 -24.18 -13.32
C PHE A 271 -4.77 -22.86 -13.55
N ILE A 272 -3.92 -22.77 -14.58
CA ILE A 272 -3.25 -21.51 -14.95
C ILE A 272 -4.28 -20.44 -15.35
N LEU A 273 -5.28 -20.81 -16.17
CA LEU A 273 -6.35 -19.91 -16.57
C LEU A 273 -7.15 -19.38 -15.38
N ASP A 274 -7.37 -20.19 -14.34
CA ASP A 274 -8.02 -19.75 -13.11
C ASP A 274 -7.18 -18.71 -12.35
N ILE A 275 -5.87 -18.89 -12.25
CA ILE A 275 -4.95 -17.90 -11.63
C ILE A 275 -5.04 -16.55 -12.37
N TYR A 276 -5.02 -16.56 -13.70
CA TYR A 276 -5.18 -15.33 -14.49
C TYR A 276 -6.57 -14.70 -14.33
N ARG A 277 -7.62 -15.52 -14.31
CA ARG A 277 -9.00 -15.05 -14.05
C ARG A 277 -9.11 -14.37 -12.68
N LYS A 278 -8.48 -14.96 -11.65
CA LYS A 278 -8.37 -14.43 -10.28
C LYS A 278 -7.64 -13.07 -10.25
N TYR A 279 -6.54 -12.94 -10.99
CA TYR A 279 -5.84 -11.66 -11.09
C TYR A 279 -6.67 -10.59 -11.83
N ILE A 280 -7.28 -10.94 -12.97
CA ILE A 280 -7.98 -9.98 -13.82
C ILE A 280 -9.21 -9.40 -13.15
N ASN A 281 -10.03 -10.18 -12.43
CA ASN A 281 -11.20 -9.56 -11.79
C ASN A 281 -10.82 -8.68 -10.60
N LYS A 282 -9.62 -8.83 -10.02
CA LYS A 282 -9.11 -7.94 -8.95
C LYS A 282 -8.85 -6.58 -9.56
N GLN A 283 -8.05 -6.57 -10.63
CA GLN A 283 -7.77 -5.35 -11.40
C GLN A 283 -9.03 -4.66 -11.94
N LEU A 284 -10.00 -5.41 -12.48
CA LEU A 284 -11.26 -4.83 -12.96
C LEU A 284 -12.02 -4.11 -11.85
N ALA A 285 -12.03 -4.67 -10.64
CA ALA A 285 -12.79 -4.13 -9.54
C ALA A 285 -12.13 -2.86 -8.97
N ASP A 286 -10.79 -2.87 -8.80
CA ASP A 286 -10.01 -1.69 -8.39
C ASP A 286 -10.20 -0.51 -9.37
N ASP A 287 -10.01 -0.76 -10.67
CA ASP A 287 -10.11 0.26 -11.72
C ASP A 287 -11.55 0.85 -11.83
N MET A 288 -12.57 0.04 -11.51
CA MET A 288 -13.97 0.47 -11.47
C MET A 288 -14.31 1.35 -10.25
N LEU A 289 -13.79 1.02 -9.06
CA LEU A 289 -13.98 1.84 -7.87
C LEU A 289 -13.39 3.24 -8.07
N LEU A 290 -12.18 3.29 -8.64
CA LEU A 290 -11.51 4.52 -9.04
C LEU A 290 -12.34 5.36 -10.03
N TRP A 291 -12.93 4.72 -11.05
CA TRP A 291 -13.80 5.39 -12.01
C TRP A 291 -15.00 6.08 -11.32
N ILE A 292 -15.73 5.33 -10.49
CA ILE A 292 -16.92 5.83 -9.77
C ILE A 292 -16.52 6.99 -8.84
N GLY A 293 -15.40 6.83 -8.14
CA GLY A 293 -14.87 7.82 -7.21
C GLY A 293 -14.53 9.16 -7.84
N SER A 294 -14.08 9.15 -9.10
CA SER A 294 -13.72 10.37 -9.85
C SER A 294 -14.92 11.23 -10.32
N GLY A 295 -16.15 10.86 -9.90
CA GLY A 295 -17.37 11.60 -10.26
C GLY A 295 -17.76 11.50 -11.74
N LYS A 296 -17.10 10.65 -12.53
CA LYS A 296 -17.51 10.37 -13.91
C LYS A 296 -18.72 9.45 -13.87
N ASP A 297 -19.87 9.96 -14.33
CA ASP A 297 -21.10 9.19 -14.50
C ASP A 297 -20.83 7.95 -15.37
N GLY A 298 -20.54 6.81 -14.74
CA GLY A 298 -20.45 5.50 -15.41
C GLY A 298 -21.80 5.00 -15.94
N LYS A 299 -22.83 5.85 -15.95
CA LYS A 299 -24.22 5.56 -16.27
C LYS A 299 -24.42 5.03 -17.69
N GLU A 300 -23.57 5.42 -18.65
CA GLU A 300 -23.70 4.96 -20.04
C GLU A 300 -23.15 3.54 -20.28
N ILE A 301 -22.21 3.07 -19.45
CA ILE A 301 -21.59 1.74 -19.61
C ILE A 301 -22.18 0.74 -18.61
N PHE A 302 -22.64 1.24 -17.46
CA PHE A 302 -23.25 0.43 -16.41
C PHE A 302 -24.56 1.07 -15.96
N ASP A 303 -25.67 0.41 -16.27
CA ASP A 303 -26.77 0.36 -15.32
C ASP A 303 -26.20 -0.22 -14.02
N ILE A 304 -25.88 0.67 -13.06
CA ILE A 304 -25.25 0.29 -11.79
C ILE A 304 -26.29 -0.48 -10.98
N ASN A 305 -26.32 -1.79 -11.20
CA ASN A 305 -27.06 -2.74 -10.38
C ASN A 305 -26.18 -3.07 -9.16
N PRO A 306 -26.64 -2.80 -7.92
CA PRO A 306 -25.93 -3.17 -6.68
C PRO A 306 -25.44 -4.62 -6.64
N ALA A 307 -26.18 -5.56 -7.25
CA ALA A 307 -25.80 -6.98 -7.34
C ALA A 307 -24.57 -7.26 -8.25
N ARG A 308 -24.14 -6.28 -9.06
CA ARG A 308 -22.88 -6.36 -9.81
C ARG A 308 -21.69 -5.91 -8.96
N MET A 309 -21.83 -4.85 -8.15
CA MET A 309 -20.81 -4.44 -7.18
C MET A 309 -20.53 -5.56 -6.16
N GLU A 310 -21.58 -6.23 -5.68
CA GLU A 310 -21.51 -7.41 -4.82
C GLU A 310 -20.67 -8.58 -5.40
N ARG A 311 -20.62 -8.72 -6.73
CA ARG A 311 -19.82 -9.78 -7.38
C ARG A 311 -18.34 -9.41 -7.52
N TYR A 312 -18.03 -8.13 -7.76
CA TYR A 312 -16.66 -7.66 -7.84
C TYR A 312 -15.98 -7.64 -6.47
N ASP A 313 -16.75 -7.32 -5.43
CA ASP A 313 -16.28 -7.22 -4.06
C ASP A 313 -16.06 -8.60 -3.39
N ARG A 314 -17.00 -9.55 -3.56
CA ARG A 314 -16.82 -10.97 -3.17
C ARG A 314 -15.54 -11.57 -3.73
N PHE A 315 -15.18 -11.13 -4.92
CA PHE A 315 -14.00 -11.59 -5.62
C PHE A 315 -12.70 -10.95 -5.09
N LEU A 316 -12.71 -9.65 -4.79
CA LEU A 316 -11.57 -8.91 -4.26
C LEU A 316 -11.24 -9.26 -2.80
N HIS A 317 -12.27 -9.37 -1.97
CA HIS A 317 -12.14 -9.32 -0.52
C HIS A 317 -12.70 -10.54 0.21
N GLY A 318 -13.03 -11.62 -0.52
CA GLY A 318 -13.12 -13.03 -0.06
C GLY A 318 -13.75 -13.28 1.31
N VAL A 319 -14.77 -12.52 1.67
CA VAL A 319 -15.67 -12.81 2.77
C VAL A 319 -17.05 -12.98 2.13
N GLY A 320 -17.75 -14.08 2.43
CA GLY A 320 -19.11 -14.27 1.95
C GLY A 320 -20.00 -13.18 2.53
N GLU A 321 -20.34 -12.15 1.73
CA GLU A 321 -21.08 -10.98 2.22
C GLU A 321 -22.39 -10.80 1.45
N GLU A 322 -23.49 -10.64 2.21
CA GLU A 322 -24.76 -10.10 1.74
C GLU A 322 -24.73 -8.57 1.79
N PHE A 323 -25.49 -7.90 0.92
CA PHE A 323 -25.61 -6.45 0.89
C PHE A 323 -27.03 -6.03 1.26
N ASP A 324 -27.15 -4.94 2.03
CA ASP A 324 -28.44 -4.38 2.37
C ASP A 324 -29.03 -3.65 1.17
N LYS A 325 -30.29 -3.23 1.30
CA LYS A 325 -31.02 -2.50 0.26
C LYS A 325 -30.40 -1.13 -0.09
N ARG A 326 -29.41 -0.65 0.67
CA ARG A 326 -28.66 0.59 0.43
C ARG A 326 -27.32 0.33 -0.24
N GLY A 327 -26.98 -0.93 -0.54
CA GLY A 327 -25.69 -1.31 -1.10
C GLY A 327 -24.57 -1.34 -0.06
N ASN A 328 -24.90 -1.37 1.24
CA ASN A 328 -23.92 -1.55 2.31
C ASN A 328 -23.66 -3.04 2.56
N ARG A 329 -22.44 -3.39 2.92
CA ARG A 329 -22.07 -4.75 3.36
C ARG A 329 -22.82 -5.10 4.66
N VAL A 330 -23.50 -6.25 4.73
CA VAL A 330 -24.36 -6.60 5.88
C VAL A 330 -23.58 -7.23 7.04
N ALA A 331 -22.70 -8.21 6.82
CA ALA A 331 -22.13 -8.95 7.96
C ALA A 331 -20.72 -9.49 7.72
N LEU A 332 -19.93 -9.47 8.80
CA LEU A 332 -18.85 -10.44 8.99
C LEU A 332 -19.45 -11.85 8.95
N THR A 333 -18.72 -12.84 8.45
CA THR A 333 -19.17 -14.25 8.54
C THR A 333 -19.37 -14.64 10.00
N GLU A 334 -20.27 -15.60 10.28
CA GLU A 334 -20.48 -16.13 11.65
C GLU A 334 -19.16 -16.49 12.34
N ARG A 335 -18.22 -17.04 11.58
CA ARG A 335 -16.89 -17.43 12.08
C ARG A 335 -15.97 -16.24 12.37
N ILE A 336 -16.07 -15.14 11.63
CA ILE A 336 -15.39 -13.89 11.98
C ILE A 336 -16.06 -13.24 13.20
N ASN A 337 -17.40 -13.32 13.31
CA ASN A 337 -18.11 -12.88 14.50
C ASN A 337 -17.71 -13.68 15.76
N GLU A 338 -17.39 -14.97 15.63
CA GLU A 338 -16.84 -15.78 16.72
C GLU A 338 -15.47 -15.27 17.19
N ILE A 339 -14.52 -15.03 16.26
CA ILE A 339 -13.20 -14.46 16.60
C ILE A 339 -13.36 -13.14 17.33
N VAL A 340 -14.29 -12.30 16.85
CA VAL A 340 -14.56 -10.99 17.43
C VAL A 340 -15.07 -11.12 18.86
N ARG A 341 -15.99 -12.04 19.13
CA ARG A 341 -16.48 -12.32 20.49
C ARG A 341 -15.34 -12.76 21.41
N ASP A 342 -14.42 -13.57 20.91
CA ASP A 342 -13.25 -14.02 21.67
C ASP A 342 -12.28 -12.85 21.95
N ILE A 343 -12.09 -11.94 20.99
CA ILE A 343 -11.28 -10.72 21.16
C ILE A 343 -11.91 -9.80 22.22
N ASP A 344 -13.22 -9.54 22.15
CA ASP A 344 -13.93 -8.63 23.06
C ASP A 344 -13.95 -9.13 24.51
N ALA A 345 -13.84 -10.44 24.73
CA ALA A 345 -13.71 -11.04 26.05
C ALA A 345 -12.31 -10.86 26.66
N SER A 346 -11.30 -10.48 25.86
CA SER A 346 -9.93 -10.33 26.30
C SER A 346 -9.63 -8.89 26.74
N SER A 347 -9.39 -8.67 28.04
CA SER A 347 -8.91 -7.39 28.55
C SER A 347 -7.40 -7.29 28.37
N GLN A 348 -6.93 -6.92 27.17
CA GLN A 348 -5.49 -6.86 26.91
C GLN A 348 -4.91 -5.46 27.16
N THR A 349 -3.93 -5.41 28.06
CA THR A 349 -2.90 -4.38 28.10
C THR A 349 -1.71 -4.88 27.29
N GLU A 350 -1.11 -4.05 26.43
CA GLU A 350 0.13 -4.42 25.73
C GLU A 350 1.20 -4.76 26.78
N PRO A 351 1.77 -5.98 26.79
CA PRO A 351 2.86 -6.30 27.69
C PRO A 351 4.08 -5.49 27.26
N THR A 352 4.44 -4.49 28.06
CA THR A 352 5.64 -3.69 27.84
C THR A 352 6.75 -4.13 28.78
N LEU A 353 7.94 -4.31 28.23
CA LEU A 353 9.19 -4.35 28.96
C LEU A 353 10.02 -3.12 28.55
N GLU A 354 9.85 -2.03 29.30
CA GLU A 354 10.63 -0.80 29.10
C GLU A 354 12.11 -1.07 29.37
N VAL A 355 12.87 -1.27 28.29
CA VAL A 355 14.32 -1.46 28.32
C VAL A 355 14.93 -0.46 27.35
N ASP A 356 15.97 0.25 27.81
CA ASP A 356 16.73 1.14 26.93
C ASP A 356 17.46 0.30 25.87
N MET A 357 17.08 0.52 24.62
CA MET A 357 17.67 -0.09 23.45
C MET A 357 17.95 0.99 22.40
N THR A 358 19.16 0.99 21.85
CA THR A 358 19.51 1.92 20.78
C THR A 358 19.16 1.33 19.42
N SER A 359 18.97 2.18 18.41
CA SER A 359 18.80 1.69 17.03
C SER A 359 19.98 0.87 16.51
N ASP A 360 21.19 1.02 17.08
CA ASP A 360 22.32 0.17 16.73
C ASP A 360 22.21 -1.22 17.35
N ASP A 361 21.66 -1.33 18.57
CA ASP A 361 21.36 -2.63 19.21
C ASP A 361 20.26 -3.39 18.45
N GLU A 362 19.22 -2.68 18.00
CA GLU A 362 18.18 -3.23 17.12
C GLU A 362 18.81 -3.89 15.88
N ILE A 363 19.69 -3.17 15.19
CA ILE A 363 20.34 -3.65 13.96
C ILE A 363 21.23 -4.86 14.23
N ARG A 364 22.00 -4.86 15.31
CA ARG A 364 22.81 -6.00 15.74
C ARG A 364 21.95 -7.25 15.97
N ILE A 365 20.80 -7.10 16.62
CA ILE A 365 19.83 -8.19 16.80
C ILE A 365 19.31 -8.69 15.45
N ALA A 366 18.92 -7.80 14.54
CA ALA A 366 18.43 -8.19 13.21
C ALA A 366 19.50 -8.95 12.40
N GLN A 367 20.74 -8.47 12.41
CA GLN A 367 21.87 -9.13 11.77
C GLN A 367 22.18 -10.51 12.38
N TRP A 368 22.04 -10.63 13.70
CA TRP A 368 22.17 -11.92 14.37
C TRP A 368 21.11 -12.92 13.86
N ILE A 369 19.85 -12.51 13.75
CA ILE A 369 18.79 -13.38 13.21
C ILE A 369 19.12 -13.80 11.77
N LEU A 370 19.47 -12.85 10.90
CA LEU A 370 19.83 -13.15 9.50
C LEU A 370 20.99 -14.16 9.40
N LYS A 371 22.00 -14.04 10.26
CA LYS A 371 23.13 -14.97 10.33
C LYS A 371 22.70 -16.39 10.71
N GLU A 372 21.78 -16.55 11.66
CA GLU A 372 21.24 -17.86 12.07
C GLU A 372 20.41 -18.55 10.95
N TYR A 373 19.86 -17.75 10.05
CA TYR A 373 19.20 -18.23 8.83
C TYR A 373 20.15 -18.41 7.62
N GLY A 374 21.39 -17.91 7.71
CA GLY A 374 22.35 -17.94 6.61
C GLY A 374 22.03 -16.96 5.48
N PHE A 375 21.26 -15.90 5.76
CA PHE A 375 20.86 -14.89 4.78
C PHE A 375 21.95 -13.81 4.62
N ILE A 376 23.05 -14.19 3.96
CA ILE A 376 24.27 -13.37 3.81
C ILE A 376 24.19 -12.25 2.76
N ASP A 377 23.18 -12.29 1.89
CA ASP A 377 22.92 -11.35 0.80
C ASP A 377 21.81 -10.34 1.14
N CYS A 378 21.40 -10.27 2.42
CA CYS A 378 20.41 -9.33 2.92
C CYS A 378 21.07 -8.08 3.52
N ASP A 379 20.71 -6.92 3.00
CA ASP A 379 21.19 -5.63 3.49
C ASP A 379 20.24 -5.12 4.59
N VAL A 380 20.75 -4.92 5.81
CA VAL A 380 20.02 -4.18 6.85
C VAL A 380 20.35 -2.71 6.68
N LEU A 381 19.43 -1.92 6.12
CA LEU A 381 19.69 -0.50 5.92
C LEU A 381 19.45 0.28 7.21
N LYS A 382 20.52 0.96 7.66
CA LYS A 382 20.44 2.01 8.66
C LYS A 382 19.59 3.17 8.12
N ARG A 383 18.43 3.37 8.76
CA ARG A 383 17.87 4.69 9.07
C ARG A 383 17.30 5.49 7.87
N LYS A 384 16.11 5.15 7.37
CA LYS A 384 15.27 6.11 6.60
C LYS A 384 14.50 7.02 7.57
N SER A 385 14.56 8.34 7.37
CA SER A 385 13.84 9.32 8.20
C SER A 385 12.33 9.35 7.95
N ALA A 386 11.85 8.78 6.84
CA ALA A 386 10.46 8.91 6.42
C ALA A 386 9.56 7.72 6.80
N GLN A 387 10.12 6.57 7.18
CA GLN A 387 9.32 5.39 7.57
C GLN A 387 9.17 5.31 9.08
N SER A 388 7.94 5.40 9.56
CA SER A 388 7.56 5.29 10.97
C SER A 388 7.44 3.83 11.45
N LYS A 389 7.57 2.84 10.56
CA LYS A 389 7.42 1.40 10.85
C LYS A 389 8.57 0.58 10.25
N MET A 390 8.85 -0.56 10.88
CA MET A 390 9.75 -1.57 10.33
C MET A 390 9.09 -2.19 9.08
N GLY A 391 9.89 -2.64 8.12
CA GLY A 391 9.38 -3.32 6.93
C GLY A 391 10.48 -3.89 6.05
N MET A 392 10.10 -4.80 5.16
CA MET A 392 10.98 -5.39 4.16
C MET A 392 10.71 -4.83 2.76
N ALA A 393 11.77 -4.69 1.95
CA ALA A 393 11.64 -4.55 0.49
C ALA A 393 12.50 -5.57 -0.23
N TYR A 394 12.01 -6.06 -1.35
CA TYR A 394 12.72 -7.00 -2.21
C TYR A 394 13.13 -6.28 -3.49
N THR A 395 14.43 -6.34 -3.81
CA THR A 395 14.95 -5.92 -5.12
C THR A 395 15.24 -7.17 -5.96
N LYS A 396 15.45 -7.00 -7.27
CA LYS A 396 15.85 -8.11 -8.16
C LYS A 396 17.11 -8.87 -7.71
N LYS A 397 17.93 -8.30 -6.82
CA LYS A 397 19.22 -8.88 -6.38
C LYS A 397 19.34 -9.14 -4.88
N ARG A 398 18.55 -8.49 -4.03
CA ARG A 398 18.74 -8.46 -2.56
C ARG A 398 17.42 -8.16 -1.84
N ALA A 399 17.28 -8.68 -0.63
CA ALA A 399 16.24 -8.22 0.30
C ALA A 399 16.81 -7.17 1.26
N ILE A 400 15.99 -6.16 1.58
CA ILE A 400 16.37 -4.99 2.37
C ILE A 400 15.43 -4.89 3.57
N LEU A 401 15.97 -4.93 4.78
CA LEU A 401 15.23 -4.67 6.02
C LEU A 401 15.39 -3.20 6.45
N TYR A 402 14.26 -2.52 6.68
CA TYR A 402 14.23 -1.14 7.17
C TYR A 402 13.92 -1.09 8.66
N ILE A 403 14.81 -0.44 9.43
CA ILE A 403 14.62 -0.17 10.85
C ILE A 403 14.51 1.36 11.07
N PRO A 404 13.42 1.88 11.69
CA PRO A 404 13.21 3.31 11.89
C PRO A 404 14.28 4.00 12.76
N LYS A 405 14.58 5.28 12.48
CA LYS A 405 15.58 6.08 13.23
C LYS A 405 15.25 6.31 14.71
N SER A 406 13.97 6.43 15.04
CA SER A 406 13.47 6.89 16.34
C SER A 406 12.55 5.87 17.00
N SER A 407 12.83 4.59 16.76
CA SER A 407 12.14 3.46 17.39
C SER A 407 12.46 3.45 18.89
N LYS A 408 11.73 4.24 19.70
CA LYS A 408 11.56 3.95 21.14
C LYS A 408 10.57 2.80 21.28
N LYS A 409 10.78 1.72 20.51
CA LYS A 409 9.93 0.54 20.64
C LYS A 409 10.35 -0.20 21.90
N ASP A 410 9.33 -0.66 22.60
CA ASP A 410 9.48 -1.69 23.62
C ASP A 410 10.26 -2.90 23.09
N LEU A 411 11.12 -3.52 23.92
CA LEU A 411 11.94 -4.66 23.48
C LEU A 411 11.08 -5.81 22.95
N VAL A 412 9.95 -6.09 23.59
CA VAL A 412 9.04 -7.16 23.14
C VAL A 412 8.47 -6.80 21.78
N ALA A 413 7.98 -5.56 21.61
CA ALA A 413 7.42 -5.08 20.34
C ALA A 413 8.45 -5.04 19.21
N TYR A 414 9.72 -4.80 19.53
CA TYR A 414 10.81 -4.89 18.57
C TYR A 414 11.08 -6.34 18.15
N LEU A 415 11.25 -7.25 19.12
CA LEU A 415 11.55 -8.65 18.85
C LEU A 415 10.43 -9.35 18.05
N THR A 416 9.17 -9.09 18.39
CA THR A 416 8.03 -9.65 17.63
C THR A 416 7.96 -9.06 16.21
N GLY A 417 8.19 -7.75 16.07
CA GLY A 417 8.23 -7.09 14.77
C GLY A 417 9.37 -7.59 13.87
N VAL A 418 10.59 -7.75 14.40
CA VAL A 418 11.71 -8.26 13.59
C VAL A 418 11.55 -9.73 13.22
N ALA A 419 10.92 -10.53 14.09
CA ALA A 419 10.56 -11.92 13.78
C ALA A 419 9.54 -11.99 12.63
N HIS A 420 8.51 -11.15 12.67
CA HIS A 420 7.49 -11.02 11.60
C HIS A 420 8.14 -10.76 10.23
N GLU A 421 9.07 -9.80 10.16
CA GLU A 421 9.75 -9.44 8.91
C GLU A 421 10.73 -10.52 8.42
N ILE A 422 11.56 -11.08 9.30
CA ILE A 422 12.63 -12.02 8.91
C ILE A 422 12.14 -13.47 8.84
N GLU A 423 11.54 -13.97 9.92
CA GLU A 423 11.15 -15.38 10.02
C GLU A 423 9.78 -15.63 9.35
N GLY A 424 8.98 -14.57 9.15
CA GLY A 424 7.78 -14.57 8.31
C GLY A 424 8.10 -14.24 6.86
N HIS A 425 8.14 -12.95 6.50
CA HIS A 425 8.21 -12.54 5.10
C HIS A 425 9.49 -12.98 4.36
N LEU A 426 10.68 -12.71 4.93
CA LEU A 426 11.93 -13.01 4.24
C LEU A 426 12.11 -14.51 4.02
N LEU A 427 11.79 -15.32 5.03
CA LEU A 427 11.82 -16.78 4.91
C LEU A 427 10.87 -17.26 3.80
N SER A 428 9.62 -16.80 3.80
CA SER A 428 8.64 -17.16 2.77
C SER A 428 9.09 -16.77 1.37
N HIS A 429 9.74 -15.60 1.22
CA HIS A 429 10.34 -15.22 -0.06
C HIS A 429 11.50 -16.15 -0.48
N ARG A 430 12.28 -16.68 0.46
CA ARG A 430 13.35 -17.66 0.16
C ARG A 430 12.81 -19.05 -0.18
N ASN A 431 11.59 -19.36 0.23
CA ASN A 431 10.94 -20.61 -0.13
C ASN A 431 10.50 -20.69 -1.60
N TRP A 432 10.69 -19.63 -2.39
CA TRP A 432 10.55 -19.68 -3.85
C TRP A 432 11.44 -20.73 -4.51
N ASP A 433 12.54 -21.13 -3.88
CA ASP A 433 13.38 -22.26 -4.33
C ASP A 433 12.63 -23.61 -4.33
N ALA A 434 11.51 -23.71 -3.60
CA ALA A 434 10.65 -24.89 -3.58
C ALA A 434 9.65 -24.96 -4.76
N VAL A 435 9.63 -23.94 -5.62
CA VAL A 435 8.77 -23.85 -6.81
C VAL A 435 9.52 -24.39 -8.04
N ASP A 436 9.17 -25.61 -8.48
CA ASP A 436 9.82 -26.32 -9.59
C ASP A 436 9.50 -25.70 -10.97
N LEU A 437 8.33 -25.06 -11.10
CA LEU A 437 7.85 -24.44 -12.33
C LEU A 437 7.35 -23.00 -12.09
N PRO A 438 8.25 -22.02 -11.94
CA PRO A 438 7.86 -20.69 -11.51
C PRO A 438 7.28 -19.89 -12.70
N LEU A 439 5.94 -19.87 -12.80
CA LEU A 439 5.19 -19.19 -13.86
C LEU A 439 5.51 -17.68 -13.92
N THR A 440 5.38 -17.08 -15.09
CA THR A 440 5.77 -15.68 -15.32
C THR A 440 4.90 -14.71 -14.54
N ILE A 441 3.57 -14.92 -14.55
CA ILE A 441 2.63 -14.11 -13.77
C ILE A 441 2.99 -14.12 -12.28
N MET A 442 3.36 -15.28 -11.74
CA MET A 442 3.68 -15.48 -10.33
C MET A 442 4.97 -14.75 -9.93
N LYS A 443 5.96 -14.68 -10.82
CA LYS A 443 7.21 -13.95 -10.58
C LYS A 443 7.06 -12.42 -10.64
N ARG A 444 6.06 -11.95 -11.39
CA ARG A 444 5.95 -10.54 -11.80
C ARG A 444 4.82 -9.81 -11.09
N TYR A 445 3.75 -10.51 -10.73
CA TYR A 445 2.59 -9.94 -10.09
C TYR A 445 2.16 -10.80 -8.89
N PRO A 446 1.61 -10.18 -7.85
CA PRO A 446 0.83 -10.88 -6.83
C PRO A 446 -0.37 -11.56 -7.51
N ALA A 447 -0.25 -12.87 -7.73
CA ALA A 447 -1.17 -13.64 -8.58
C ALA A 447 -2.06 -14.54 -7.70
N GLY A 448 -3.37 -14.58 -7.97
CA GLY A 448 -4.34 -15.34 -7.16
C GLY A 448 -5.36 -14.46 -6.41
N GLY A 449 -5.13 -13.16 -6.35
CA GLY A 449 -6.10 -12.20 -5.85
C GLY A 449 -5.89 -11.84 -4.38
N ARG A 450 -6.14 -12.77 -3.46
CA ARG A 450 -6.00 -12.55 -2.00
C ARG A 450 -4.69 -13.07 -1.41
N ASP A 451 -3.64 -12.97 -2.19
CA ASP A 451 -2.28 -13.40 -1.83
C ASP A 451 -1.73 -12.69 -0.59
N GLU A 452 -2.02 -11.39 -0.42
CA GLU A 452 -1.69 -10.60 0.78
C GLU A 452 -2.23 -11.22 2.09
N VAL A 453 -3.30 -12.02 2.02
CA VAL A 453 -3.84 -12.71 3.21
C VAL A 453 -2.92 -13.86 3.61
N LEU A 454 -2.43 -14.66 2.66
CA LEU A 454 -1.55 -15.78 3.00
C LEU A 454 -0.16 -15.30 3.39
N GLU A 455 0.38 -14.31 2.66
CA GLU A 455 1.69 -13.71 2.94
C GLU A 455 1.77 -13.15 4.36
N GLU A 456 0.77 -12.39 4.78
CA GLU A 456 0.70 -11.86 6.14
C GLU A 456 0.30 -12.91 7.19
N ALA A 457 -0.46 -13.95 6.82
CA ALA A 457 -0.84 -15.03 7.75
C ALA A 457 0.39 -15.75 8.30
N GLY A 458 1.38 -16.05 7.45
CA GLY A 458 2.64 -16.67 7.90
C GLY A 458 3.44 -15.76 8.84
N ALA A 459 3.55 -14.48 8.51
CA ALA A 459 4.25 -13.51 9.35
C ALA A 459 3.54 -13.25 10.69
N LYS A 460 2.20 -13.17 10.68
CA LYS A 460 1.38 -13.05 11.90
C LYS A 460 1.42 -14.29 12.77
N TYR A 461 1.44 -15.48 12.17
CA TYR A 461 1.66 -16.72 12.93
C TYR A 461 3.00 -16.69 13.68
N VAL A 462 4.08 -16.29 13.01
CA VAL A 462 5.40 -16.12 13.64
C VAL A 462 5.35 -15.08 14.77
N GLU A 463 4.69 -13.94 14.55
CA GLU A 463 4.49 -12.90 15.55
C GLU A 463 3.76 -13.44 16.79
N ASP A 464 2.65 -14.16 16.60
CA ASP A 464 1.82 -14.72 17.67
C ASP A 464 2.59 -15.76 18.50
N VAL A 465 3.29 -16.69 17.83
CA VAL A 465 4.12 -17.71 18.51
C VAL A 465 5.28 -17.06 19.26
N THR A 466 5.90 -16.03 18.68
CA THR A 466 6.99 -15.29 19.31
C THR A 466 6.49 -14.55 20.54
N MET A 467 5.39 -13.79 20.43
CA MET A 467 4.77 -13.07 21.54
C MET A 467 4.41 -14.00 22.69
N LYS A 468 3.76 -15.14 22.38
CA LYS A 468 3.38 -16.14 23.37
C LYS A 468 4.58 -16.74 24.10
N ARG A 469 5.68 -17.00 23.39
CA ARG A 469 6.92 -17.52 24.00
C ARG A 469 7.67 -16.49 24.83
N ILE A 470 7.63 -15.22 24.42
CA ILE A 470 8.30 -14.13 25.13
C ILE A 470 7.54 -13.75 26.42
N THR A 471 6.23 -13.57 26.30
CA THR A 471 5.39 -12.96 27.36
C THR A 471 4.50 -13.95 28.10
N GLY A 472 4.29 -15.14 27.55
CA GLY A 472 3.29 -16.10 28.04
C GLY A 472 1.86 -15.78 27.61
N ASN A 473 1.61 -14.63 26.98
CA ASN A 473 0.28 -14.18 26.59
C ASN A 473 0.00 -14.46 25.12
N ASP A 474 -1.24 -14.85 24.83
CA ASP A 474 -1.71 -14.94 23.45
C ASP A 474 -1.85 -13.54 22.84
N ASN A 475 -1.40 -13.41 21.58
CA ASN A 475 -1.61 -12.21 20.79
C ASN A 475 -3.00 -12.28 20.15
N TYR A 476 -3.91 -11.41 20.60
CA TYR A 476 -5.23 -11.32 19.98
C TYR A 476 -5.24 -10.14 19.01
N PRO A 477 -5.75 -10.35 17.79
CA PRO A 477 -5.80 -9.28 16.83
C PRO A 477 -6.78 -8.20 17.30
N GLU A 478 -6.47 -6.96 16.91
CA GLU A 478 -7.24 -5.80 17.34
C GLU A 478 -8.57 -5.70 16.60
N ASN A 479 -9.71 -5.66 17.28
CA ASN A 479 -11.02 -5.47 16.63
C ASN A 479 -11.31 -4.01 16.21
N ILE A 480 -10.30 -3.13 16.19
CA ILE A 480 -10.47 -1.69 15.95
C ILE A 480 -11.19 -1.40 14.64
N TYR A 481 -10.77 -2.05 13.56
CA TYR A 481 -11.33 -1.84 12.23
C TYR A 481 -12.73 -2.38 12.11
N LEU A 482 -13.06 -3.45 12.85
CA LEU A 482 -14.43 -3.90 12.92
C LEU A 482 -15.31 -2.82 13.55
N GLN A 483 -14.93 -2.31 14.72
CA GLN A 483 -15.71 -1.28 15.40
C GLN A 483 -15.89 -0.05 14.49
N GLY A 484 -14.84 0.34 13.75
CA GLY A 484 -14.90 1.42 12.77
C GLY A 484 -15.83 1.11 11.59
N ILE A 485 -15.82 -0.11 11.07
CA ILE A 485 -16.73 -0.56 9.99
C ILE A 485 -18.18 -0.59 10.48
N GLU A 486 -18.45 -1.09 11.69
CA GLU A 486 -19.80 -1.09 12.26
C GLU A 486 -20.33 0.33 12.49
N LEU A 487 -19.46 1.21 13.00
CA LEU A 487 -19.77 2.63 13.14
C LEU A 487 -20.08 3.25 11.78
N ARG A 488 -19.28 2.94 10.77
CA ARG A 488 -19.50 3.39 9.39
C ARG A 488 -20.84 2.92 8.86
N LYS A 489 -21.19 1.64 8.99
CA LYS A 489 -22.49 1.07 8.57
C LYS A 489 -23.69 1.77 9.23
N LYS A 490 -23.51 2.26 10.45
CA LYS A 490 -24.53 3.03 11.20
C LYS A 490 -24.60 4.51 10.79
N GLY A 491 -23.84 4.93 9.76
CA GLY A 491 -23.79 6.29 9.25
C GLY A 491 -22.69 7.15 9.88
N GLY A 492 -21.74 6.54 10.59
CA GLY A 492 -20.58 7.23 11.13
C GLY A 492 -19.71 7.86 10.04
N THR A 493 -19.25 9.07 10.29
CA THR A 493 -18.38 9.88 9.42
C THR A 493 -16.89 9.61 9.73
N PHE A 494 -16.00 10.29 8.99
CA PHE A 494 -14.58 10.31 9.29
C PHE A 494 -14.31 10.70 10.76
N ARG A 495 -14.97 11.74 11.26
CA ARG A 495 -14.78 12.26 12.63
C ARG A 495 -15.20 11.24 13.68
N ASP A 496 -16.28 10.51 13.44
CA ASP A 496 -16.76 9.46 14.35
C ASP A 496 -15.74 8.32 14.42
N CYS A 497 -15.18 7.92 13.27
CA CYS A 497 -14.15 6.89 13.20
C CYS A 497 -12.82 7.37 13.84
N LEU A 498 -12.43 8.62 13.61
CA LEU A 498 -11.27 9.24 14.24
C LEU A 498 -11.39 9.21 15.77
N ASP A 499 -12.54 9.60 16.30
CA ASP A 499 -12.79 9.58 17.75
C ASP A 499 -12.72 8.16 18.32
N LEU A 500 -13.34 7.21 17.63
CA LEU A 500 -13.29 5.80 18.01
C LEU A 500 -11.85 5.30 18.11
N PHE A 501 -11.04 5.49 17.06
CA PHE A 501 -9.65 5.03 17.04
C PHE A 501 -8.79 5.77 18.08
N PHE A 502 -9.04 7.06 18.27
CA PHE A 502 -8.36 7.86 19.29
C PHE A 502 -8.64 7.31 20.69
N ASN A 503 -9.91 7.05 21.02
CA ASN A 503 -10.32 6.55 22.32
C ASN A 503 -9.78 5.12 22.58
N ILE A 504 -9.79 4.26 21.56
CA ILE A 504 -9.22 2.91 21.69
C ILE A 504 -7.71 2.98 21.96
N ARG A 505 -6.97 3.82 21.20
CA ARG A 505 -5.52 3.95 21.39
C ARG A 505 -5.18 4.59 22.74
N ALA A 506 -5.91 5.61 23.16
CA ALA A 506 -5.76 6.22 24.49
C ALA A 506 -5.95 5.20 25.62
N LYS A 507 -7.04 4.41 25.54
CA LYS A 507 -7.36 3.36 26.52
C LYS A 507 -6.24 2.32 26.62
N ARG A 508 -5.63 1.92 25.51
CA ARG A 508 -4.51 0.97 25.51
C ARG A 508 -3.24 1.49 26.17
N LEU A 509 -2.99 2.78 26.05
CA LEU A 509 -1.90 3.44 26.78
C LEU A 509 -2.21 3.63 28.27
N GLY A 510 -3.38 3.14 28.75
CA GLY A 510 -3.83 3.35 30.12
C GLY A 510 -4.13 4.82 30.44
N LYS A 511 -4.40 5.65 29.42
CA LYS A 511 -4.63 7.09 29.56
C LYS A 511 -6.10 7.42 29.35
N SER A 512 -6.60 8.40 30.11
CA SER A 512 -7.88 9.03 29.77
C SER A 512 -7.71 9.94 28.53
N LYS A 513 -8.81 10.24 27.84
CA LYS A 513 -8.80 11.19 26.71
C LYS A 513 -8.22 12.54 27.12
N GLN A 514 -8.56 13.01 28.33
CA GLN A 514 -8.05 14.26 28.89
C GLN A 514 -6.54 14.23 29.16
N ASP A 515 -6.00 13.10 29.61
CA ASP A 515 -4.56 12.98 29.84
C ASP A 515 -3.79 13.02 28.53
N VAL A 516 -4.33 12.41 27.47
CA VAL A 516 -3.73 12.49 26.13
C VAL A 516 -3.69 13.93 25.62
N PHE A 517 -4.76 14.72 25.76
CA PHE A 517 -4.76 16.11 25.30
C PHE A 517 -3.76 17.02 26.04
N ARG A 518 -3.46 16.70 27.31
CA ARG A 518 -2.50 17.45 28.14
C ARG A 518 -1.05 17.21 27.74
N ASP A 519 -0.75 16.04 27.18
CA ASP A 519 0.60 15.64 26.77
C ASP A 519 0.73 15.76 25.25
N GLY A 520 1.51 16.74 24.78
CA GLY A 520 1.66 17.01 23.36
C GLY A 520 2.28 15.87 22.55
N ASP A 521 3.23 15.14 23.14
CA ASP A 521 3.94 14.06 22.46
C ASP A 521 3.03 12.82 22.36
N ILE A 522 2.34 12.47 23.45
CA ILE A 522 1.35 11.39 23.44
C ILE A 522 0.19 11.74 22.51
N TYR A 523 -0.29 12.99 22.54
CA TYR A 523 -1.33 13.46 21.64
C TYR A 523 -0.96 13.24 20.17
N GLY A 524 0.22 13.68 19.74
CA GLY A 524 0.68 13.51 18.37
C GLY A 524 0.70 12.03 17.95
N GLN A 525 1.22 11.15 18.81
CA GLN A 525 1.27 9.71 18.54
C GLN A 525 -0.14 9.09 18.42
N VAL A 526 -1.04 9.42 19.33
CA VAL A 526 -2.41 8.88 19.36
C VAL A 526 -3.23 9.43 18.18
N PHE A 527 -3.11 10.72 17.89
CA PHE A 527 -3.81 11.37 16.78
C PHE A 527 -3.35 10.84 15.43
N GLU A 528 -2.04 10.78 15.15
CA GLU A 528 -1.52 10.26 13.88
C GLU A 528 -1.97 8.82 13.64
N TYR A 529 -1.96 7.99 14.70
CA TYR A 529 -2.52 6.65 14.63
C TYR A 529 -4.01 6.69 14.26
N ALA A 530 -4.82 7.44 15.00
CA ALA A 530 -6.27 7.48 14.79
C ALA A 530 -6.64 8.03 13.41
N TYR A 531 -5.95 9.06 12.94
CA TYR A 531 -6.13 9.68 11.64
C TYR A 531 -5.81 8.71 10.51
N ASP A 532 -4.65 8.02 10.54
CA ASP A 532 -4.28 6.99 9.56
C ASP A 532 -5.33 5.86 9.50
N ARG A 533 -5.78 5.37 10.67
CA ARG A 533 -6.79 4.30 10.74
C ARG A 533 -8.15 4.74 10.19
N ALA A 534 -8.61 5.94 10.55
CA ALA A 534 -9.84 6.51 10.02
C ALA A 534 -9.75 6.73 8.50
N MET A 535 -8.65 7.31 8.01
CA MET A 535 -8.41 7.51 6.59
C MET A 535 -8.39 6.21 5.81
N ARG A 536 -7.75 5.14 6.31
CA ARG A 536 -7.76 3.82 5.65
C ARG A 536 -9.15 3.22 5.51
N LEU A 537 -10.06 3.55 6.42
CA LEU A 537 -11.43 3.04 6.46
C LEU A 537 -12.37 3.84 5.54
N LEU A 538 -12.11 5.13 5.38
CA LEU A 538 -12.85 6.03 4.50
C LEU A 538 -12.13 6.32 3.17
N ARG A 539 -11.03 5.62 2.89
CA ARG A 539 -10.22 5.83 1.68
C ARG A 539 -10.94 5.36 0.42
N GLU A 540 -10.44 5.96 -0.68
CA GLU A 540 -10.91 5.94 -2.06
C GLU A 540 -12.19 6.77 -2.29
N HIS A 541 -11.93 8.03 -2.66
CA HIS A 541 -12.87 8.95 -3.32
C HIS A 541 -14.21 9.19 -2.61
N THR A 542 -14.28 8.93 -1.32
CA THR A 542 -15.46 9.15 -0.50
C THR A 542 -15.28 10.41 0.31
N SER A 543 -16.33 11.24 0.35
CA SER A 543 -16.32 12.44 1.18
C SER A 543 -16.15 12.08 2.65
N LEU A 544 -15.35 12.85 3.39
CA LEU A 544 -15.10 12.57 4.82
C LEU A 544 -16.36 12.76 5.69
N ASP A 545 -17.35 13.51 5.20
CA ASP A 545 -18.63 13.72 5.84
C ASP A 545 -19.73 12.76 5.38
N ASP A 546 -19.43 11.80 4.51
CA ASP A 546 -20.40 10.88 3.98
C ASP A 546 -21.09 10.09 5.11
N LYS A 547 -22.42 10.20 5.19
CA LYS A 547 -23.28 9.49 6.16
C LYS A 547 -24.06 8.33 5.55
N SER A 548 -23.77 7.98 4.29
CA SER A 548 -24.50 6.94 3.53
C SER A 548 -24.52 5.57 4.23
N GLY A 549 -23.55 5.30 5.10
CA GLY A 549 -23.32 3.98 5.65
C GLY A 549 -22.37 3.14 4.81
N ARG A 550 -21.93 3.66 3.65
CA ARG A 550 -21.13 2.93 2.67
C ARG A 550 -19.72 2.66 3.21
N VAL A 551 -19.39 1.38 3.28
CA VAL A 551 -18.04 0.89 3.56
C VAL A 551 -17.35 0.66 2.21
N THR A 552 -16.30 1.42 1.92
CA THR A 552 -15.61 1.38 0.63
C THR A 552 -14.74 0.14 0.45
N THR A 553 -14.19 -0.39 1.55
CA THR A 553 -13.37 -1.60 1.56
C THR A 553 -13.45 -2.30 2.93
N THR A 554 -13.32 -3.64 2.94
CA THR A 554 -13.05 -4.42 4.16
C THR A 554 -11.63 -4.97 4.18
N ASP A 555 -10.72 -4.46 3.35
CA ASP A 555 -9.31 -4.85 3.37
C ASP A 555 -8.70 -4.72 4.75
N GLN A 556 -9.17 -3.75 5.53
CA GLN A 556 -8.72 -3.56 6.90
C GLN A 556 -9.12 -4.69 7.86
N LEU A 557 -9.97 -5.65 7.44
CA LEU A 557 -10.32 -6.86 8.18
C LEU A 557 -9.53 -8.10 7.73
N LYS A 558 -8.66 -7.98 6.71
CA LYS A 558 -7.79 -9.07 6.24
C LYS A 558 -7.02 -9.72 7.38
N TYR A 559 -6.66 -8.98 8.43
CA TYR A 559 -5.97 -9.52 9.60
C TYR A 559 -6.74 -10.61 10.38
N LEU A 560 -8.07 -10.56 10.39
CA LEU A 560 -8.89 -11.62 11.02
C LEU A 560 -8.84 -12.90 10.20
N GLU A 561 -8.86 -12.75 8.88
CA GLU A 561 -8.74 -13.84 7.93
C GLU A 561 -7.33 -14.44 7.95
N GLN A 562 -6.28 -13.60 7.98
CA GLN A 562 -4.89 -14.01 8.12
C GLN A 562 -4.73 -14.94 9.33
N LYS A 563 -5.26 -14.54 10.50
CA LYS A 563 -5.25 -15.38 11.71
C LYS A 563 -5.99 -16.70 11.49
N LYS A 564 -7.16 -16.70 10.85
CA LYS A 564 -7.90 -17.95 10.57
C LYS A 564 -7.21 -18.88 9.61
N VAL A 565 -6.61 -18.34 8.55
CA VAL A 565 -5.83 -19.12 7.60
C VAL A 565 -4.67 -19.79 8.32
N ALA A 566 -3.95 -19.06 9.17
CA ALA A 566 -2.90 -19.60 10.02
C ALA A 566 -3.40 -20.71 10.96
N GLU A 567 -4.42 -20.45 11.78
CA GLU A 567 -5.01 -21.43 12.71
C GLU A 567 -5.46 -22.71 11.98
N SER A 568 -6.15 -22.54 10.85
CA SER A 568 -6.71 -23.65 10.08
C SER A 568 -5.61 -24.53 9.48
N LEU A 569 -4.62 -23.93 8.81
CA LEU A 569 -3.51 -24.66 8.20
C LEU A 569 -2.65 -25.38 9.25
N VAL A 570 -2.36 -24.73 10.38
CA VAL A 570 -1.62 -25.34 11.49
C VAL A 570 -2.39 -26.51 12.09
N SER A 571 -3.70 -26.35 12.33
CA SER A 571 -4.53 -27.43 12.91
C SER A 571 -4.62 -28.67 12.02
N GLN A 572 -4.44 -28.50 10.71
CA GLN A 572 -4.43 -29.57 9.70
C GLN A 572 -3.01 -30.09 9.42
N GLY A 573 -1.98 -29.60 10.11
CA GLY A 573 -0.59 -30.01 9.90
C GLY A 573 0.02 -29.53 8.58
N MET A 574 -0.54 -28.48 7.97
CA MET A 574 -0.14 -27.88 6.69
C MET A 574 0.56 -26.53 6.89
N GLU A 575 1.29 -26.38 7.99
CA GLU A 575 1.98 -25.15 8.39
C GLU A 575 2.92 -24.61 7.30
N GLU A 576 3.55 -25.48 6.51
CA GLU A 576 4.44 -25.08 5.41
C GLU A 576 3.77 -24.17 4.38
N VAL A 577 2.47 -24.35 4.15
CA VAL A 577 1.69 -23.56 3.19
C VAL A 577 1.71 -22.08 3.55
N LEU A 578 1.81 -21.75 4.83
CA LEU A 578 1.90 -20.36 5.31
C LEU A 578 3.16 -19.64 4.84
N PHE A 579 4.20 -20.40 4.44
CA PHE A 579 5.49 -19.86 4.05
C PHE A 579 5.74 -19.94 2.54
N VAL A 580 4.65 -19.99 1.75
CA VAL A 580 4.68 -19.86 0.30
C VAL A 580 4.09 -18.50 -0.07
N ASN A 581 4.94 -17.52 -0.37
CA ASN A 581 4.50 -16.16 -0.67
C ASN A 581 4.02 -15.97 -2.11
N GLY A 582 3.17 -14.95 -2.32
CA GLY A 582 2.76 -14.45 -3.63
C GLY A 582 1.49 -15.09 -4.19
N PHE A 583 0.81 -15.97 -3.43
CA PHE A 583 -0.40 -16.68 -3.85
C PHE A 583 -1.48 -16.67 -2.77
N ASP A 584 -2.74 -16.73 -3.19
CA ASP A 584 -3.83 -17.06 -2.29
C ASP A 584 -3.85 -18.56 -1.96
N VAL A 585 -4.50 -18.94 -0.87
CA VAL A 585 -4.59 -20.32 -0.38
C VAL A 585 -5.11 -21.30 -1.44
N TYR A 586 -6.08 -20.91 -2.26
CA TYR A 586 -6.62 -21.77 -3.31
C TYR A 586 -5.63 -21.97 -4.45
N SER A 587 -4.92 -20.92 -4.83
CA SER A 587 -3.86 -21.06 -5.83
C SER A 587 -2.69 -21.89 -5.31
N VAL A 588 -2.29 -21.79 -4.03
CA VAL A 588 -1.30 -22.72 -3.47
C VAL A 588 -1.78 -24.18 -3.54
N LYS A 589 -3.06 -24.45 -3.25
CA LYS A 589 -3.62 -25.79 -3.42
C LYS A 589 -3.48 -26.30 -4.86
N GLN A 590 -3.90 -25.51 -5.84
CA GLN A 590 -3.80 -25.85 -7.26
C GLN A 590 -2.33 -26.10 -7.68
N LEU A 591 -1.40 -25.31 -7.16
CA LEU A 591 0.03 -25.45 -7.46
C LEU A 591 0.65 -26.69 -6.79
N LEU A 592 0.17 -27.10 -5.61
CA LEU A 592 0.51 -28.37 -4.98
C LEU A 592 -0.05 -29.55 -5.79
N GLU A 593 -1.31 -29.46 -6.24
CA GLU A 593 -1.95 -30.45 -7.12
C GLU A 593 -1.27 -30.54 -8.49
N LEU A 594 -0.61 -29.48 -8.95
CA LEU A 594 0.21 -29.51 -10.16
C LEU A 594 1.62 -30.07 -9.96
N GLY A 595 2.03 -30.32 -8.72
CA GLY A 595 3.42 -30.65 -8.39
C GLY A 595 4.40 -29.51 -8.67
N ILE A 596 3.91 -28.29 -8.87
CA ILE A 596 4.74 -27.10 -9.08
C ILE A 596 5.40 -26.67 -7.77
N ILE A 597 4.69 -26.82 -6.65
CA ILE A 597 5.24 -26.60 -5.31
C ILE A 597 5.57 -27.94 -4.69
N ASP A 598 6.82 -28.11 -4.29
CA ASP A 598 7.24 -29.23 -3.46
C ASP A 598 7.23 -28.80 -1.99
N LYS A 599 6.14 -29.12 -1.27
CA LYS A 599 5.98 -28.74 0.14
C LYS A 599 7.12 -29.28 1.03
N THR A 600 7.78 -30.37 0.64
CA THR A 600 8.88 -30.96 1.45
C THR A 600 10.15 -30.11 1.42
N LYS A 601 10.27 -29.22 0.44
CA LYS A 601 11.38 -28.28 0.30
C LYS A 601 11.10 -26.91 0.95
N VAL A 602 9.86 -26.66 1.37
CA VAL A 602 9.48 -25.41 2.03
C VAL A 602 10.09 -25.36 3.43
N ARG A 603 10.90 -24.34 3.69
CA ARG A 603 11.57 -24.16 4.98
C ARG A 603 10.59 -23.55 5.98
N ARG A 604 10.54 -24.12 7.19
CA ARG A 604 9.79 -23.60 8.33
C ARG A 604 10.62 -22.65 9.18
N PRO A 605 10.01 -21.70 9.91
CA PRO A 605 10.73 -20.81 10.80
C PRO A 605 11.35 -21.61 11.95
N LYS A 606 12.64 -21.37 12.22
CA LYS A 606 13.36 -21.92 13.37
C LYS A 606 12.96 -21.25 14.70
N MET A 607 12.20 -20.15 14.62
CA MET A 607 11.81 -19.30 15.74
C MET A 607 13.03 -18.83 16.54
N VAL A 608 14.08 -18.37 15.84
CA VAL A 608 15.37 -17.93 16.40
C VAL A 608 15.17 -16.86 17.47
N VAL A 609 14.26 -15.91 17.22
CA VAL A 609 13.97 -14.85 18.20
C VAL A 609 13.47 -15.44 19.51
N ALA A 610 12.45 -16.29 19.45
CA ALA A 610 11.83 -16.87 20.64
C ALA A 610 12.68 -17.96 21.31
N ASN A 611 13.38 -18.78 20.52
CA ASN A 611 14.09 -19.97 21.01
C ASN A 611 15.53 -19.71 21.45
N LYS A 612 16.16 -18.66 20.92
CA LYS A 612 17.59 -18.42 21.13
C LYS A 612 17.87 -17.02 21.66
N ILE A 613 17.40 -15.98 20.97
CA ILE A 613 17.73 -14.59 21.32
C ILE A 613 17.02 -14.17 22.61
N TRP A 614 15.72 -14.41 22.72
CA TRP A 614 14.95 -14.02 23.90
C TRP A 614 15.47 -14.64 25.19
N PRO A 615 15.74 -15.95 25.30
CA PRO A 615 16.32 -16.53 26.51
C PRO A 615 17.62 -15.85 26.95
N ILE A 616 18.51 -15.54 26.00
CA ILE A 616 19.79 -14.87 26.29
C ILE A 616 19.56 -13.44 26.78
N LEU A 617 18.68 -12.68 26.12
CA LEU A 617 18.35 -11.32 26.53
C LEU A 617 17.67 -11.32 27.91
N ARG A 618 16.67 -12.17 28.12
CA ARG A 618 15.95 -12.30 29.39
C ARG A 618 16.90 -12.62 30.54
N ASP A 619 17.78 -13.60 30.37
CA ASP A 619 18.70 -14.04 31.42
C ASP A 619 19.78 -12.96 31.69
N GLY A 620 20.24 -12.25 30.67
CA GLY A 620 21.12 -11.08 30.82
C GLY A 620 20.45 -9.91 31.54
N LEU A 621 19.23 -9.57 31.17
CA LEU A 621 18.43 -8.52 31.82
C LEU A 621 18.13 -8.87 33.28
N ALA A 622 17.84 -10.15 33.58
CA ALA A 622 17.68 -10.63 34.95
C ALA A 622 18.96 -10.52 35.79
N ARG A 623 20.14 -10.51 35.16
CA ARG A 623 21.45 -10.22 35.79
C ARG A 623 21.74 -8.71 35.92
N GLY A 624 20.87 -7.84 35.43
CA GLY A 624 21.04 -6.39 35.46
C GLY A 624 21.93 -5.84 34.35
N LEU A 625 22.18 -6.61 33.29
CA LEU A 625 22.93 -6.13 32.11
C LEU A 625 22.02 -5.35 31.16
N THR A 626 22.59 -4.40 30.43
CA THR A 626 21.90 -3.72 29.32
C THR A 626 21.89 -4.60 28.07
N VAL A 627 20.97 -4.34 27.13
CA VAL A 627 20.91 -5.06 25.84
C VAL A 627 22.27 -5.02 25.14
N LYS A 628 22.90 -3.86 25.09
CA LYS A 628 24.24 -3.68 24.51
C LYS A 628 25.27 -4.60 25.15
N GLN A 629 25.34 -4.66 26.48
CA GLN A 629 26.29 -5.53 27.19
C GLN A 629 26.05 -7.00 26.87
N ILE A 630 24.79 -7.42 26.76
CA ILE A 630 24.44 -8.79 26.40
C ILE A 630 24.90 -9.10 24.97
N LEU A 631 24.68 -8.20 24.02
CA LEU A 631 25.13 -8.36 22.64
C LEU A 631 26.67 -8.41 22.54
N ASP A 632 27.36 -7.59 23.33
CA ASP A 632 28.83 -7.60 23.44
C ASP A 632 29.34 -8.95 24.00
N GLU A 633 28.69 -9.50 25.04
CA GLU A 633 29.01 -10.83 25.59
C GLU A 633 28.82 -11.96 24.57
N GLN A 634 27.85 -11.82 23.66
CA GLN A 634 27.58 -12.79 22.60
C GLN A 634 28.45 -12.61 21.35
N GLY A 635 29.31 -11.58 21.31
CA GLY A 635 30.14 -11.28 20.14
C GLY A 635 29.32 -10.95 18.88
N VAL A 636 28.14 -10.35 19.06
CA VAL A 636 27.30 -9.88 17.95
C VAL A 636 27.84 -8.52 17.53
N GLU A 637 28.60 -8.43 16.44
CA GLU A 637 29.18 -7.15 15.97
C GLU A 637 28.14 -6.18 15.41
#